data_AF-V4KRQ0-F1
#
_entry.id   AF-V4KRQ0-F1
#
_cell.length_a   1.000
_cell.length_b   1.000
_cell.length_c   1.000
_cell.angle_alpha   90.00
_cell.angle_beta   90.00
_cell.angle_gamma   90.00
#
_symmetry.space_group_name_H-M   'P 1'
#
loop_
_entity.id
_entity.type
_entity.pdbx_description
1 polymer ?
#
loop_
_entity_poly.entity_id
_entity_poly.type
_entity_poly.pdbx_seq_one_letter_code
_entity_poly.pdbx_strand_id
1 'polypeptide(L)'
;MKLMRNPRFTSLVKWVSNFFVQIPFNHPISPTQNPRSFATQRTAQVSSLKRTRNGIRITPSIRKMAEEAMLDYFYSTRSLQYMVAESMSKNSPLFIGNLLKKVNFVGASDISQCITRHLRFHPVNEFEPFLESSGLKPTEYTHLVPSDELFLNKLLLENHHVLCYSGVDPKRIGKIFEEAREVFGYETGVLASKIKAYEDLGFSRLFLSKLIACSPRILIGATNVQLPKVMEKLKALGFDSDWVMKHLSEEASYDWSSVYRTLSFLRDLFVDEDELRGLIREHPRLIFEDSGEWTLILAGFQTKLGSSRSEFCSLFQRFPQVQVERCVMNLRSCFLFLKEIEMEDDEIRRVFGSHSWWLGSCRLKKTSSLLINLKAYKSRVCEVVKENPEEIKKWTMGSKVEPLPDTEGYMDSKAMKTQFLLDLGYKENSEEMERALKSFRGRGSELRERFNVLVSLGFNEKDVKDMVKASPNILTQACDVLETKVNYLVNELGYPHSTLVAFPSCLKFTLQRMKLRFEMFSWLRARGKANPKLAVSTLVASSDKDFVMSLIRNPRSFTGLFNWVPQVSVETPFKTQPPGIPRFFTTRRTIDAEVSGEKWTVRPRAVIRKMAQVAMFDYFYHNRGLQFLVAESMSKNAPVFNDNLLKKLDVDADAGEDLVRSITRFLWFHPVNEFEPFLESLGLKPSEFSHLIPCDKMFLNEDAFLLENYHVFWNYGIGREKMGKIFKEAREVFGYETGVLASKIKAYEGLGFSKLFLSKLIVCSPSILIGNTNVELAKVMEMLRSMGFGLDWVTENLSEEASYDWSSMHRCLSFLRDLCVDEDELRELIKERPRLIFENSGEWTLILAGFQTKLGSSRSELSSLFLKLPKIQDLGKCVSNLRHCFLFLKDIKMKADEIGEVFRSHSSWLGVSRLKQTSTFLNTLKGGKKRLCEVIHNNPEEMKKWIKGSRVQPLPGTGVDTKSKAMKIQFLLDLGYKENSEEMERALKSFRGRGSELRERFDFLVSLGLNEKDVKGMVKASPGILTQASDVLERKVNYLVDELGYPLSSLVTFPSCLKYTLQRMKHRFAMFSWLQARGKVDSKPAVSTILVYSDKTFATRFVNRHPDGPKHFEDLKKLLLCE
;
A
#
# COMPACT_ATOMS: atom_id res chain seq x y z
N MET A 1 51.08 -15.03 -1.33
CA MET A 1 51.58 -15.37 -2.68
C MET A 1 51.23 -16.78 -3.19
N LYS A 2 51.51 -17.90 -2.49
CA LYS A 2 51.39 -19.27 -3.07
C LYS A 2 50.07 -19.62 -3.79
N LEU A 3 48.93 -19.02 -3.42
CA LEU A 3 47.62 -19.24 -4.03
C LEU A 3 47.43 -18.65 -5.45
N MET A 4 48.23 -17.65 -5.85
CA MET A 4 48.27 -17.10 -7.23
C MET A 4 48.80 -18.10 -8.29
N ARG A 5 49.06 -19.36 -7.90
CA ARG A 5 49.55 -20.43 -8.79
C ARG A 5 48.46 -21.39 -9.28
N ASN A 6 47.22 -21.30 -8.81
CA ASN A 6 46.11 -22.00 -9.48
C ASN A 6 45.73 -21.21 -10.76
N PRO A 7 45.92 -21.76 -11.97
CA PRO A 7 45.66 -21.02 -13.21
C PRO A 7 44.18 -20.66 -13.37
N ARG A 8 43.26 -21.55 -12.96
CA ARG A 8 41.81 -21.36 -13.08
C ARG A 8 41.35 -20.20 -12.22
N PHE A 9 41.63 -20.25 -10.91
CA PHE A 9 41.30 -19.16 -9.98
C PHE A 9 41.89 -17.82 -10.43
N THR A 10 43.16 -17.81 -10.85
CA THR A 10 43.84 -16.57 -11.28
C THR A 10 43.25 -16.00 -12.58
N SER A 11 42.76 -16.85 -13.49
CA SER A 11 42.04 -16.41 -14.70
C SER A 11 40.62 -15.90 -14.37
N LEU A 12 39.91 -16.54 -13.44
CA LEU A 12 38.58 -16.14 -12.97
C LEU A 12 38.64 -14.77 -12.29
N VAL A 13 39.59 -14.57 -11.38
CA VAL A 13 39.82 -13.30 -10.67
C VAL A 13 40.16 -12.17 -11.64
N LYS A 14 41.01 -12.43 -12.66
CA LYS A 14 41.28 -11.45 -13.74
C LYS A 14 40.02 -11.11 -14.53
N TRP A 15 39.23 -12.10 -14.95
CA TRP A 15 37.99 -11.89 -15.71
C TRP A 15 36.97 -11.05 -14.92
N VAL A 16 36.74 -11.39 -13.65
CA VAL A 16 35.87 -10.62 -12.75
C VAL A 16 36.37 -9.17 -12.56
N SER A 17 37.68 -8.96 -12.45
CA SER A 17 38.25 -7.61 -12.31
C SER A 17 38.02 -6.71 -13.53
N ASN A 18 37.94 -7.32 -14.74
CA ASN A 18 37.62 -6.64 -15.99
C ASN A 18 36.13 -6.32 -16.12
N PHE A 19 35.25 -7.20 -15.66
CA PHE A 19 33.79 -7.01 -15.69
C PHE A 19 33.38 -5.70 -14.97
N PHE A 20 34.02 -5.41 -13.83
CA PHE A 20 33.83 -4.17 -13.07
C PHE A 20 34.24 -2.89 -13.84
N VAL A 21 35.00 -2.99 -14.95
CA VAL A 21 35.40 -1.83 -15.78
C VAL A 21 34.33 -1.47 -16.83
N GLN A 22 33.43 -2.41 -17.18
CA GLN A 22 32.52 -2.25 -18.31
C GLN A 22 31.12 -1.73 -17.95
N ILE A 23 30.80 -1.53 -16.67
CA ILE A 23 29.47 -1.06 -16.21
C ILE A 23 29.51 0.46 -15.95
N PRO A 24 28.82 1.30 -16.75
CA PRO A 24 28.63 2.71 -16.42
C PRO A 24 27.56 2.82 -15.33
N PHE A 25 27.97 3.18 -14.11
CA PHE A 25 27.08 3.20 -12.92
C PHE A 25 26.09 4.38 -12.88
N ASN A 26 25.25 4.51 -13.90
CA ASN A 26 24.12 5.45 -13.99
C ASN A 26 22.83 4.72 -14.38
N HIS A 27 22.14 4.11 -13.43
CA HIS A 27 20.75 3.67 -13.58
C HIS A 27 19.81 4.45 -12.64
N PRO A 28 18.56 4.76 -13.05
CA PRO A 28 17.64 5.52 -12.22
C PRO A 28 17.15 4.70 -11.02
N ILE A 29 17.05 5.33 -9.85
CA ILE A 29 16.51 4.70 -8.64
C ILE A 29 15.00 4.48 -8.83
N SER A 30 14.57 3.21 -8.89
CA SER A 30 13.16 2.86 -8.88
C SER A 30 12.56 3.04 -7.47
N PRO A 31 11.39 3.67 -7.32
CA PRO A 31 10.82 3.95 -6.00
C PRO A 31 10.14 2.70 -5.41
N THR A 32 10.68 2.19 -4.30
CA THR A 32 10.11 1.07 -3.54
C THR A 32 8.68 1.35 -3.08
N GLN A 33 7.70 0.64 -3.65
CA GLN A 33 6.31 0.72 -3.20
C GLN A 33 6.11 -0.12 -1.93
N ASN A 34 5.52 0.48 -0.89
CA ASN A 34 5.11 -0.23 0.33
C ASN A 34 3.58 -0.46 0.32
N PRO A 35 3.09 -1.68 0.57
CA PRO A 35 1.67 -2.00 0.44
C PRO A 35 0.86 -1.67 1.70
N ARG A 36 -0.43 -1.30 1.55
CA ARG A 36 -1.46 -1.50 2.60
C ARG A 36 -2.92 -1.38 2.13
N SER A 37 -3.61 -2.52 2.16
CA SER A 37 -4.97 -2.75 2.69
C SER A 37 -6.12 -1.77 2.40
N PHE A 38 -7.19 -2.29 1.78
CA PHE A 38 -8.54 -1.71 1.76
C PHE A 38 -9.22 -1.74 3.15
N ALA A 39 -10.17 -0.82 3.38
CA ALA A 39 -11.21 -0.95 4.42
C ALA A 39 -12.55 -0.31 3.98
N THR A 40 -13.64 -0.99 4.32
CA THR A 40 -15.03 -0.87 3.84
C THR A 40 -15.85 0.32 4.36
N GLN A 41 -16.68 0.92 3.47
CA GLN A 41 -18.13 1.29 3.63
C GLN A 41 -18.63 2.07 4.90
N ARG A 42 -19.79 2.75 4.95
CA ARG A 42 -20.93 3.04 4.04
C ARG A 42 -21.73 4.24 4.61
N THR A 43 -22.37 5.04 3.76
CA THR A 43 -23.74 5.59 3.95
C THR A 43 -24.22 6.18 2.61
N ALA A 44 -25.54 6.31 2.42
CA ALA A 44 -26.15 6.65 1.12
C ALA A 44 -27.05 7.89 1.18
N GLN A 45 -27.14 8.60 0.05
CA GLN A 45 -28.28 9.43 -0.33
C GLN A 45 -28.40 9.46 -1.87
N VAL A 46 -29.57 9.82 -2.39
CA VAL A 46 -30.04 9.47 -3.74
C VAL A 46 -30.19 10.69 -4.65
N SER A 47 -30.12 10.44 -5.97
CA SER A 47 -30.60 11.27 -7.11
C SER A 47 -29.64 12.25 -7.82
N SER A 48 -29.89 12.38 -9.13
CA SER A 48 -29.33 13.33 -10.11
C SER A 48 -27.83 13.21 -10.48
N LEU A 49 -27.57 12.54 -11.61
CA LEU A 49 -26.36 12.78 -12.42
C LEU A 49 -26.55 14.08 -13.22
N LYS A 50 -25.68 15.07 -13.03
CA LYS A 50 -25.55 16.24 -13.93
C LYS A 50 -24.18 16.22 -14.61
N ARG A 51 -24.16 16.30 -15.95
CA ARG A 51 -22.94 16.46 -16.74
C ARG A 51 -22.25 17.79 -16.41
N THR A 52 -20.93 17.77 -16.32
CA THR A 52 -20.06 18.95 -16.51
C THR A 52 -18.89 18.55 -17.42
N ARG A 53 -18.16 19.52 -17.97
CA ARG A 53 -17.41 19.37 -19.24
C ARG A 53 -16.21 18.41 -19.26
N ASN A 54 -15.81 17.81 -18.12
CA ASN A 54 -14.61 16.97 -18.01
C ASN A 54 -14.90 15.57 -17.44
N GLY A 55 -15.02 14.57 -18.32
CA GLY A 55 -14.88 13.14 -18.01
C GLY A 55 -16.04 12.46 -17.27
N ILE A 56 -16.45 11.28 -17.74
CA ILE A 56 -17.44 10.44 -17.06
C ILE A 56 -16.75 9.70 -15.91
N ARG A 57 -17.31 9.78 -14.69
CA ARG A 57 -16.82 9.02 -13.53
C ARG A 57 -17.20 7.55 -13.71
N ILE A 58 -16.26 6.73 -14.18
CA ILE A 58 -16.40 5.27 -14.30
C ILE A 58 -16.76 4.70 -12.92
N THR A 59 -18.00 4.21 -12.79
CA THR A 59 -18.47 3.44 -11.64
C THR A 59 -18.14 1.95 -11.84
N PRO A 60 -18.19 1.12 -10.78
CA PRO A 60 -18.09 -0.33 -10.94
C PRO A 60 -19.14 -0.92 -11.90
N SER A 61 -20.35 -0.33 -11.96
CA SER A 61 -21.37 -0.74 -12.92
C SER A 61 -21.03 -0.37 -14.37
N ILE A 62 -20.56 0.86 -14.62
CA ILE A 62 -20.08 1.29 -15.95
C ILE A 62 -18.93 0.39 -16.42
N ARG A 63 -18.03 0.01 -15.50
CA ARG A 63 -16.95 -0.91 -15.83
C ARG A 63 -17.47 -2.32 -16.16
N LYS A 64 -18.32 -2.92 -15.33
CA LYS A 64 -18.86 -4.27 -15.58
C LYS A 64 -19.58 -4.38 -16.93
N MET A 65 -20.37 -3.36 -17.30
CA MET A 65 -21.05 -3.31 -18.60
C MET A 65 -20.10 -3.14 -19.80
N ALA A 66 -18.87 -2.66 -19.56
CA ALA A 66 -17.80 -2.60 -20.55
C ALA A 66 -16.97 -3.90 -20.60
N GLU A 67 -16.69 -4.52 -19.45
CA GLU A 67 -16.11 -5.86 -19.33
C GLU A 67 -16.98 -6.90 -20.08
N GLU A 68 -18.30 -6.86 -19.87
CA GLU A 68 -19.29 -7.70 -20.57
C GLU A 68 -19.33 -7.46 -22.08
N ALA A 69 -19.28 -6.19 -22.53
CA ALA A 69 -19.30 -5.85 -23.96
C ALA A 69 -17.97 -6.15 -24.68
N MET A 70 -16.85 -6.14 -23.96
CA MET A 70 -15.56 -6.60 -24.50
C MET A 70 -15.47 -8.13 -24.55
N LEU A 71 -16.05 -8.84 -23.60
CA LEU A 71 -16.13 -10.30 -23.62
C LEU A 71 -16.93 -10.79 -24.84
N ASP A 72 -18.10 -10.19 -25.10
CA ASP A 72 -18.88 -10.48 -26.32
C ASP A 72 -18.11 -10.14 -27.61
N TYR A 73 -17.32 -9.06 -27.64
CA TYR A 73 -16.47 -8.77 -28.79
C TYR A 73 -15.37 -9.84 -28.98
N PHE A 74 -14.57 -10.13 -27.94
CA PHE A 74 -13.46 -11.07 -28.05
C PHE A 74 -13.90 -12.52 -28.28
N TYR A 75 -15.02 -12.94 -27.69
CA TYR A 75 -15.57 -14.27 -27.87
C TYR A 75 -16.40 -14.37 -29.16
N SER A 76 -17.48 -13.59 -29.26
CA SER A 76 -18.48 -13.73 -30.35
C SER A 76 -18.03 -13.11 -31.68
N THR A 77 -17.26 -12.01 -31.66
CA THR A 77 -16.84 -11.31 -32.90
C THR A 77 -15.43 -11.70 -33.35
N ARG A 78 -14.56 -12.10 -32.41
CA ARG A 78 -13.13 -12.40 -32.67
C ARG A 78 -12.76 -13.89 -32.50
N SER A 79 -13.69 -14.71 -32.02
CA SER A 79 -13.51 -16.16 -31.85
C SER A 79 -12.30 -16.57 -31.01
N LEU A 80 -11.88 -15.71 -30.06
CA LEU A 80 -10.86 -16.06 -29.08
C LEU A 80 -11.45 -17.06 -28.07
N GLN A 81 -10.62 -18.00 -27.61
CA GLN A 81 -10.99 -18.93 -26.54
C GLN A 81 -11.52 -18.16 -25.31
N TYR A 82 -12.64 -18.60 -24.72
CA TYR A 82 -13.31 -17.86 -23.64
C TYR A 82 -12.38 -17.46 -22.50
N MET A 83 -11.50 -18.37 -22.03
CA MET A 83 -10.52 -18.08 -20.98
C MET A 83 -9.63 -16.86 -21.31
N VAL A 84 -9.25 -16.72 -22.58
CA VAL A 84 -8.42 -15.61 -23.08
C VAL A 84 -9.29 -14.34 -23.20
N ALA A 85 -10.46 -14.43 -23.84
CA ALA A 85 -11.42 -13.34 -23.98
C ALA A 85 -11.88 -12.76 -22.62
N GLU A 86 -12.12 -13.63 -21.64
CA GLU A 86 -12.53 -13.27 -20.28
C GLU A 86 -11.38 -12.61 -19.51
N SER A 87 -10.16 -13.17 -19.57
CA SER A 87 -9.00 -12.53 -18.93
C SER A 87 -8.73 -11.15 -19.54
N MET A 88 -8.69 -11.06 -20.87
CA MET A 88 -8.52 -9.79 -21.61
C MET A 88 -9.60 -8.75 -21.27
N SER A 89 -10.80 -9.20 -20.91
CA SER A 89 -11.90 -8.30 -20.53
C SER A 89 -11.87 -7.92 -19.04
N LYS A 90 -11.72 -8.88 -18.13
CA LYS A 90 -11.81 -8.62 -16.67
C LYS A 90 -10.51 -8.05 -16.08
N ASN A 91 -9.35 -8.40 -16.64
CA ASN A 91 -8.04 -8.04 -16.10
C ASN A 91 -7.37 -6.83 -16.78
N SER A 92 -8.06 -6.13 -17.70
CA SER A 92 -7.52 -4.96 -18.45
C SER A 92 -8.20 -3.62 -18.09
N PRO A 93 -8.15 -3.18 -16.81
CA PRO A 93 -8.90 -2.02 -16.32
C PRO A 93 -8.43 -0.65 -16.86
N LEU A 94 -7.18 -0.53 -17.33
CA LEU A 94 -6.65 0.71 -17.91
C LEU A 94 -7.04 0.80 -19.39
N PHE A 95 -6.95 -0.30 -20.14
CA PHE A 95 -7.48 -0.42 -21.49
C PHE A 95 -8.98 -0.08 -21.55
N ILE A 96 -9.81 -0.70 -20.70
CA ILE A 96 -11.24 -0.35 -20.57
C ILE A 96 -11.42 1.13 -20.22
N GLY A 97 -10.58 1.65 -19.31
CA GLY A 97 -10.55 3.06 -18.92
C GLY A 97 -10.17 4.01 -20.06
N ASN A 98 -9.53 3.52 -21.13
CA ASN A 98 -9.22 4.28 -22.35
C ASN A 98 -10.28 4.11 -23.43
N LEU A 99 -10.81 2.89 -23.63
CA LEU A 99 -11.94 2.62 -24.53
C LEU A 99 -13.17 3.46 -24.16
N LEU A 100 -13.52 3.53 -22.87
CA LEU A 100 -14.61 4.35 -22.34
C LEU A 100 -14.42 5.89 -22.51
N LYS A 101 -13.25 6.35 -22.96
CA LYS A 101 -13.02 7.76 -23.36
C LYS A 101 -13.23 7.99 -24.86
N LYS A 102 -13.11 6.93 -25.69
CA LYS A 102 -13.32 6.96 -27.15
C LYS A 102 -14.80 6.80 -27.52
N VAL A 103 -15.58 6.11 -26.69
CA VAL A 103 -17.01 5.85 -26.90
C VAL A 103 -17.90 6.99 -26.38
N ASN A 104 -18.76 7.54 -27.25
CA ASN A 104 -19.80 8.50 -26.85
C ASN A 104 -21.08 7.76 -26.42
N PHE A 105 -21.55 7.99 -25.19
CA PHE A 105 -22.80 7.44 -24.66
C PHE A 105 -23.64 8.52 -23.92
N VAL A 106 -24.97 8.34 -23.91
CA VAL A 106 -25.93 9.34 -23.41
C VAL A 106 -26.43 8.98 -22.01
N GLY A 107 -26.95 7.78 -21.85
CA GLY A 107 -27.34 7.14 -20.59
C GLY A 107 -26.36 6.05 -20.14
N ALA A 108 -26.69 5.40 -19.01
CA ALA A 108 -25.93 4.24 -18.51
C ALA A 108 -26.42 2.91 -19.12
N SER A 109 -27.68 2.87 -19.58
CA SER A 109 -28.29 1.81 -20.39
C SER A 109 -27.53 1.52 -21.68
N ASP A 110 -27.07 2.58 -22.33
CA ASP A 110 -26.61 2.52 -23.72
C ASP A 110 -25.17 2.01 -23.84
N ILE A 111 -24.45 1.85 -22.72
CA ILE A 111 -22.99 1.68 -22.69
C ILE A 111 -22.55 0.44 -23.47
N SER A 112 -23.13 -0.73 -23.21
CA SER A 112 -22.77 -1.95 -23.93
C SER A 112 -23.10 -1.84 -25.41
N GLN A 113 -24.28 -1.30 -25.76
CA GLN A 113 -24.67 -1.08 -27.17
C GLN A 113 -23.74 -0.08 -27.88
N CYS A 114 -23.29 0.97 -27.19
CA CYS A 114 -22.34 1.96 -27.73
C CYS A 114 -20.92 1.39 -27.87
N ILE A 115 -20.48 0.53 -26.95
CA ILE A 115 -19.20 -0.18 -27.05
C ILE A 115 -19.25 -1.17 -28.22
N THR A 116 -20.25 -2.05 -28.29
CA THR A 116 -20.41 -2.99 -29.40
C THR A 116 -20.54 -2.27 -30.75
N ARG A 117 -21.26 -1.14 -30.83
CA ARG A 117 -21.28 -0.27 -32.03
C ARG A 117 -19.91 0.31 -32.37
N HIS A 118 -19.15 0.80 -31.37
CA HIS A 118 -17.82 1.37 -31.61
C HIS A 118 -16.85 0.30 -32.12
N LEU A 119 -16.77 -0.85 -31.45
CA LEU A 119 -15.87 -1.97 -31.77
C LEU A 119 -16.18 -2.62 -33.13
N ARG A 120 -17.43 -2.57 -33.61
CA ARG A 120 -17.81 -2.99 -34.98
C ARG A 120 -17.18 -2.14 -36.10
N PHE A 121 -16.82 -0.88 -35.81
CA PHE A 121 -16.22 0.04 -36.78
C PHE A 121 -14.78 0.47 -36.45
N HIS A 122 -14.32 0.17 -35.23
CA HIS A 122 -13.00 0.51 -34.72
C HIS A 122 -12.42 -0.75 -34.04
N PRO A 123 -11.79 -1.67 -34.79
CA PRO A 123 -11.14 -2.82 -34.20
C PRO A 123 -10.07 -2.36 -33.21
N VAL A 124 -9.98 -3.06 -32.09
CA VAL A 124 -8.95 -2.81 -31.07
C VAL A 124 -7.69 -3.59 -31.38
N ASN A 125 -6.53 -3.03 -31.03
CA ASN A 125 -5.31 -3.82 -30.98
C ASN A 125 -5.41 -4.81 -29.80
N GLU A 126 -5.43 -6.10 -30.08
CA GLU A 126 -5.63 -7.17 -29.09
C GLU A 126 -4.41 -7.40 -28.19
N PHE A 127 -3.21 -6.97 -28.61
CA PHE A 127 -2.00 -7.06 -27.80
C PHE A 127 -2.05 -6.14 -26.57
N GLU A 128 -2.71 -4.98 -26.64
CA GLU A 128 -2.88 -4.09 -25.46
C GLU A 128 -3.59 -4.79 -24.29
N PRO A 129 -4.84 -5.30 -24.42
CA PRO A 129 -5.54 -6.01 -23.35
C PRO A 129 -4.99 -7.42 -23.11
N PHE A 130 -4.37 -8.08 -24.09
CA PHE A 130 -3.64 -9.32 -23.83
C PHE A 130 -2.51 -9.07 -22.81
N LEU A 131 -1.60 -8.14 -23.10
CA LEU A 131 -0.44 -7.88 -22.24
C LEU A 131 -0.82 -7.23 -20.89
N GLU A 132 -1.87 -6.39 -20.83
CA GLU A 132 -2.41 -5.91 -19.55
C GLU A 132 -2.98 -7.07 -18.71
N SER A 133 -3.81 -7.95 -19.31
CA SER A 133 -4.38 -9.11 -18.60
C SER A 133 -3.33 -10.15 -18.17
N SER A 134 -2.24 -10.27 -18.94
CA SER A 134 -1.09 -11.13 -18.67
C SER A 134 -0.05 -10.52 -17.71
N GLY A 135 -0.39 -9.40 -17.05
CA GLY A 135 0.32 -8.86 -15.87
C GLY A 135 1.20 -7.63 -16.09
N LEU A 136 1.39 -7.17 -17.34
CA LEU A 136 2.22 -6.00 -17.64
C LEU A 136 1.45 -4.68 -17.47
N LYS A 137 2.15 -3.63 -17.06
CA LYS A 137 1.63 -2.25 -17.01
C LYS A 137 1.82 -1.60 -18.39
N PRO A 138 1.05 -0.55 -18.75
CA PRO A 138 1.23 0.13 -20.04
C PRO A 138 2.66 0.64 -20.28
N THR A 139 3.38 1.07 -19.25
CA THR A 139 4.80 1.46 -19.35
C THR A 139 5.75 0.33 -19.71
N GLU A 140 5.37 -0.91 -19.41
CA GLU A 140 6.13 -2.12 -19.74
C GLU A 140 5.73 -2.58 -21.16
N TYR A 141 4.44 -2.76 -21.45
CA TYR A 141 4.02 -3.36 -22.73
C TYR A 141 3.95 -2.42 -23.96
N THR A 142 3.97 -1.09 -23.82
CA THR A 142 3.77 -0.16 -24.97
C THR A 142 4.78 -0.37 -26.09
N HIS A 143 5.99 -0.85 -25.78
CA HIS A 143 7.05 -1.13 -26.77
C HIS A 143 7.02 -2.56 -27.35
N LEU A 144 6.16 -3.44 -26.81
CA LEU A 144 6.00 -4.83 -27.23
C LEU A 144 4.83 -5.01 -28.22
N VAL A 145 3.83 -4.11 -28.16
CA VAL A 145 2.67 -4.09 -29.07
C VAL A 145 3.13 -3.85 -30.52
N PRO A 146 2.78 -4.71 -31.49
CA PRO A 146 3.08 -4.50 -32.89
C PRO A 146 2.40 -3.23 -33.46
N SER A 147 3.10 -2.56 -34.38
CA SER A 147 2.57 -1.40 -35.12
C SER A 147 1.70 -1.77 -36.33
N ASP A 148 1.81 -3.02 -36.76
CA ASP A 148 1.30 -3.62 -37.99
C ASP A 148 0.31 -4.76 -37.72
N GLU A 149 0.53 -5.57 -36.68
CA GLU A 149 -0.46 -6.56 -36.21
C GLU A 149 -1.45 -5.94 -35.20
N LEU A 150 -2.74 -5.92 -35.54
CA LEU A 150 -3.83 -5.58 -34.60
C LEU A 150 -4.34 -6.78 -33.78
N PHE A 151 -3.99 -8.01 -34.17
CA PHE A 151 -4.72 -9.21 -33.76
C PHE A 151 -3.79 -10.33 -33.29
N LEU A 152 -4.23 -11.11 -32.30
CA LEU A 152 -3.44 -12.23 -31.79
C LEU A 152 -3.41 -13.36 -32.83
N ASN A 153 -2.20 -13.78 -33.23
CA ASN A 153 -2.04 -14.88 -34.17
C ASN A 153 -2.25 -16.26 -33.49
N LYS A 154 -2.53 -17.29 -34.31
CA LYS A 154 -2.86 -18.65 -33.82
C LYS A 154 -1.73 -19.25 -32.96
N LEU A 155 -0.47 -19.13 -33.39
CA LEU A 155 0.67 -19.72 -32.69
C LEU A 155 0.86 -19.10 -31.30
N LEU A 156 0.65 -17.80 -31.16
CA LEU A 156 0.68 -17.10 -29.87
C LEU A 156 -0.36 -17.68 -28.90
N LEU A 157 -1.60 -17.86 -29.36
CA LEU A 157 -2.69 -18.41 -28.55
C LEU A 157 -2.46 -19.89 -28.17
N GLU A 158 -1.89 -20.67 -29.10
CA GLU A 158 -1.57 -22.09 -28.90
C GLU A 158 -0.40 -22.29 -27.92
N ASN A 159 0.69 -21.53 -28.08
CA ASN A 159 1.82 -21.55 -27.15
C ASN A 159 1.45 -20.98 -25.77
N HIS A 160 0.59 -19.95 -25.71
CA HIS A 160 -0.03 -19.50 -24.47
C HIS A 160 -0.79 -20.62 -23.75
N HIS A 161 -1.60 -21.40 -24.48
CA HIS A 161 -2.32 -22.55 -23.92
C HIS A 161 -1.34 -23.62 -23.40
N VAL A 162 -0.25 -23.91 -24.11
CA VAL A 162 0.79 -24.86 -23.66
C VAL A 162 1.47 -24.38 -22.36
N LEU A 163 1.78 -23.08 -22.23
CA LEU A 163 2.34 -22.52 -20.99
C LEU A 163 1.37 -22.64 -19.82
N CYS A 164 0.11 -22.24 -20.00
CA CYS A 164 -0.93 -22.36 -18.98
C CYS A 164 -1.17 -23.83 -18.59
N TYR A 165 -1.21 -24.76 -19.55
CA TYR A 165 -1.35 -26.20 -19.30
C TYR A 165 -0.12 -26.81 -18.59
N SER A 166 1.08 -26.26 -18.80
CA SER A 166 2.28 -26.67 -18.04
C SER A 166 2.23 -26.23 -16.56
N GLY A 167 1.32 -25.33 -16.20
CA GLY A 167 1.07 -24.86 -14.83
C GLY A 167 1.53 -23.43 -14.54
N VAL A 168 1.82 -22.62 -15.58
CA VAL A 168 2.18 -21.20 -15.44
C VAL A 168 0.91 -20.36 -15.19
N ASP A 169 0.94 -19.45 -14.21
CA ASP A 169 -0.14 -18.47 -13.99
C ASP A 169 -0.27 -17.54 -15.23
N PRO A 170 -1.47 -17.37 -15.82
CA PRO A 170 -1.72 -16.42 -16.91
C PRO A 170 -1.15 -15.00 -16.67
N LYS A 171 -1.05 -14.54 -15.42
CA LYS A 171 -0.47 -13.24 -15.02
C LYS A 171 1.06 -13.17 -15.07
N ARG A 172 1.73 -14.28 -15.42
CA ARG A 172 3.18 -14.35 -15.68
C ARG A 172 3.50 -14.49 -17.17
N ILE A 173 2.50 -14.75 -18.02
CA ILE A 173 2.64 -14.84 -19.48
C ILE A 173 3.22 -13.55 -20.06
N GLY A 174 2.87 -12.37 -19.52
CA GLY A 174 3.35 -11.09 -20.02
C GLY A 174 4.88 -10.94 -19.86
N LYS A 175 5.43 -11.40 -18.74
CA LYS A 175 6.87 -11.47 -18.50
C LYS A 175 7.57 -12.47 -19.43
N ILE A 176 6.93 -13.61 -19.72
CA ILE A 176 7.44 -14.58 -20.70
C ILE A 176 7.44 -13.96 -22.12
N PHE A 177 6.44 -13.14 -22.45
CA PHE A 177 6.35 -12.42 -23.74
C PHE A 177 7.39 -11.29 -23.86
N GLU A 178 7.73 -10.62 -22.75
CA GLU A 178 8.78 -9.61 -22.68
C GLU A 178 10.19 -10.22 -22.77
N GLU A 179 10.46 -11.32 -22.05
CA GLU A 179 11.80 -11.90 -21.96
C GLU A 179 12.16 -12.94 -23.04
N ALA A 180 11.15 -13.56 -23.64
CA ALA A 180 11.28 -14.74 -24.53
C ALA A 180 10.16 -14.78 -25.60
N ARG A 181 9.94 -13.67 -26.31
CA ARG A 181 8.88 -13.51 -27.33
C ARG A 181 8.85 -14.61 -28.39
N GLU A 182 10.00 -15.18 -28.74
CA GLU A 182 10.14 -16.27 -29.73
C GLU A 182 9.34 -17.51 -29.35
N VAL A 183 9.13 -17.76 -28.05
CA VAL A 183 8.35 -18.89 -27.52
C VAL A 183 6.90 -18.89 -28.03
N PHE A 184 6.33 -17.71 -28.33
CA PHE A 184 4.97 -17.58 -28.86
C PHE A 184 4.91 -17.76 -30.38
N GLY A 185 6.05 -17.69 -31.07
CA GLY A 185 6.17 -17.93 -32.51
C GLY A 185 6.52 -19.38 -32.88
N TYR A 186 6.62 -20.28 -31.91
CA TYR A 186 6.94 -21.69 -32.17
C TYR A 186 5.77 -22.45 -32.84
N GLU A 187 6.13 -23.35 -33.75
CA GLU A 187 5.17 -24.25 -34.40
C GLU A 187 4.50 -25.21 -33.41
N THR A 188 3.29 -25.66 -33.75
CA THR A 188 2.49 -26.63 -33.00
C THR A 188 3.35 -27.78 -32.45
N GLY A 189 3.33 -27.94 -31.13
CA GLY A 189 4.04 -29.02 -30.43
C GLY A 189 5.51 -28.72 -30.07
N VAL A 190 6.21 -27.81 -30.76
CA VAL A 190 7.64 -27.53 -30.49
C VAL A 190 7.87 -27.08 -29.04
N LEU A 191 7.02 -26.21 -28.52
CA LEU A 191 7.09 -25.76 -27.12
C LEU A 191 6.84 -26.91 -26.14
N ALA A 192 5.86 -27.78 -26.42
CA ALA A 192 5.58 -28.95 -25.59
C ALA A 192 6.77 -29.93 -25.57
N SER A 193 7.42 -30.14 -26.73
CA SER A 193 8.65 -30.95 -26.81
C SER A 193 9.81 -30.34 -26.02
N LYS A 194 9.95 -29.00 -25.98
CA LYS A 194 10.98 -28.34 -25.15
C LYS A 194 10.72 -28.48 -23.65
N ILE A 195 9.46 -28.35 -23.22
CA ILE A 195 9.08 -28.57 -21.81
C ILE A 195 9.34 -30.03 -21.42
N LYS A 196 8.90 -30.99 -22.27
CA LYS A 196 9.15 -32.41 -22.07
C LYS A 196 10.64 -32.74 -22.00
N ALA A 197 11.49 -32.12 -22.82
CA ALA A 197 12.94 -32.32 -22.77
C ALA A 197 13.58 -31.92 -21.42
N TYR A 198 12.89 -31.14 -20.57
CA TYR A 198 13.28 -30.91 -19.18
C TYR A 198 12.60 -31.90 -18.20
N GLU A 199 11.38 -32.37 -18.47
CA GLU A 199 10.77 -33.49 -17.72
C GLU A 199 11.62 -34.77 -17.85
N ASP A 200 12.10 -35.07 -19.06
CA ASP A 200 13.02 -36.18 -19.38
C ASP A 200 14.40 -36.03 -18.70
N LEU A 201 14.78 -34.82 -18.25
CA LEU A 201 15.97 -34.56 -17.42
C LEU A 201 15.68 -34.72 -15.90
N GLY A 202 14.48 -35.17 -15.53
CA GLY A 202 14.09 -35.43 -14.14
C GLY A 202 13.53 -34.22 -13.39
N PHE A 203 13.20 -33.12 -14.07
CA PHE A 203 12.55 -31.98 -13.43
C PHE A 203 11.04 -32.20 -13.29
N SER A 204 10.50 -32.01 -12.08
CA SER A 204 9.05 -32.14 -11.86
C SER A 204 8.27 -31.00 -12.53
N ARG A 205 7.05 -31.27 -12.98
CA ARG A 205 6.21 -30.25 -13.66
C ARG A 205 5.90 -29.02 -12.78
N LEU A 206 5.83 -29.19 -11.46
CA LEU A 206 5.72 -28.10 -10.49
C LEU A 206 7.01 -27.25 -10.41
N PHE A 207 8.18 -27.89 -10.46
CA PHE A 207 9.46 -27.18 -10.56
C PHE A 207 9.54 -26.43 -11.90
N LEU A 208 9.10 -27.06 -13.00
CA LEU A 208 9.16 -26.47 -14.34
C LEU A 208 8.23 -25.28 -14.53
N SER A 209 6.99 -25.29 -14.02
CA SER A 209 6.12 -24.12 -14.14
C SER A 209 6.69 -22.90 -13.40
N LYS A 210 7.24 -23.12 -12.19
CA LYS A 210 7.98 -22.11 -11.43
C LYS A 210 9.23 -21.63 -12.18
N LEU A 211 10.01 -22.56 -12.72
CA LEU A 211 11.26 -22.29 -13.43
C LEU A 211 11.03 -21.52 -14.74
N ILE A 212 9.97 -21.84 -15.49
CA ILE A 212 9.58 -21.11 -16.71
C ILE A 212 9.15 -19.68 -16.38
N ALA A 213 8.40 -19.47 -15.29
CA ALA A 213 8.02 -18.13 -14.83
C ALA A 213 9.22 -17.31 -14.30
N CYS A 214 10.24 -17.96 -13.72
CA CYS A 214 11.47 -17.33 -13.25
C CYS A 214 12.56 -17.22 -14.33
N SER A 215 12.49 -17.98 -15.42
CA SER A 215 13.54 -18.08 -16.44
C SER A 215 12.98 -18.39 -17.82
N PRO A 216 12.14 -17.51 -18.41
CA PRO A 216 11.48 -17.75 -19.71
C PRO A 216 12.44 -18.21 -20.82
N ARG A 217 13.67 -17.68 -20.79
CA ARG A 217 14.74 -17.93 -21.77
C ARG A 217 15.25 -19.36 -21.83
N ILE A 218 14.95 -20.24 -20.85
CA ILE A 218 15.29 -21.68 -20.95
C ILE A 218 14.53 -22.40 -22.07
N LEU A 219 13.45 -21.78 -22.57
CA LEU A 219 12.65 -22.29 -23.69
C LEU A 219 13.18 -21.81 -25.06
N ILE A 220 14.13 -20.85 -25.10
CA ILE A 220 14.69 -20.32 -26.35
C ILE A 220 15.84 -21.22 -26.83
N GLY A 221 15.83 -21.58 -28.11
CA GLY A 221 16.95 -22.26 -28.76
C GLY A 221 17.10 -23.73 -28.33
N ALA A 222 18.34 -24.16 -28.08
CA ALA A 222 18.64 -25.51 -27.59
C ALA A 222 18.54 -25.59 -26.05
N THR A 223 18.27 -26.78 -25.51
CA THR A 223 18.15 -27.04 -24.06
C THR A 223 19.31 -26.45 -23.28
N ASN A 224 19.03 -25.69 -22.22
CA ASN A 224 20.03 -24.93 -21.48
C ASN A 224 21.03 -25.86 -20.78
N VAL A 225 22.25 -25.96 -21.31
CA VAL A 225 23.29 -26.89 -20.86
C VAL A 225 23.90 -26.51 -19.48
N GLN A 226 23.65 -25.30 -18.98
CA GLN A 226 24.16 -24.86 -17.67
C GLN A 226 23.20 -25.18 -16.52
N LEU A 227 21.89 -25.13 -16.75
CA LEU A 227 20.87 -25.44 -15.75
C LEU A 227 21.05 -26.84 -15.12
N PRO A 228 21.16 -27.96 -15.88
CA PRO A 228 21.45 -29.28 -15.30
C PRO A 228 22.74 -29.28 -14.49
N LYS A 229 23.81 -28.63 -14.97
CA LYS A 229 25.11 -28.58 -14.29
C LYS A 229 25.08 -27.77 -12.98
N VAL A 230 24.22 -26.75 -12.89
CA VAL A 230 23.93 -26.04 -11.64
C VAL A 230 23.21 -26.97 -10.67
N MET A 231 22.20 -27.70 -11.14
CA MET A 231 21.42 -28.62 -10.32
C MET A 231 22.24 -29.83 -9.85
N GLU A 232 23.12 -30.38 -10.68
CA GLU A 232 24.11 -31.40 -10.29
C GLU A 232 25.05 -30.90 -9.19
N LYS A 233 25.60 -29.68 -9.34
CA LYS A 233 26.48 -29.06 -8.33
C LYS A 233 25.76 -28.81 -7.01
N LEU A 234 24.52 -28.34 -7.05
CA LEU A 234 23.71 -28.11 -5.85
C LEU A 234 23.32 -29.44 -5.18
N LYS A 235 22.98 -30.47 -5.96
CA LYS A 235 22.68 -31.82 -5.49
C LYS A 235 23.90 -32.49 -4.84
N ALA A 236 25.10 -32.29 -5.38
CA ALA A 236 26.35 -32.74 -4.76
C ALA A 236 26.60 -32.10 -3.38
N LEU A 237 26.24 -30.82 -3.21
CA LEU A 237 26.26 -30.11 -1.92
C LEU A 237 25.03 -30.44 -1.03
N GLY A 238 24.18 -31.39 -1.42
CA GLY A 238 23.02 -31.82 -0.64
C GLY A 238 21.84 -30.83 -0.64
N PHE A 239 21.64 -30.10 -1.73
CA PHE A 239 20.44 -29.30 -2.00
C PHE A 239 19.60 -29.93 -3.11
N ASP A 240 18.30 -30.07 -2.89
CA ASP A 240 17.34 -30.67 -3.83
C ASP A 240 16.62 -29.62 -4.71
N SER A 241 15.75 -30.09 -5.61
CA SER A 241 14.89 -29.25 -6.46
C SER A 241 14.00 -28.31 -5.65
N ASP A 242 13.54 -28.76 -4.50
CA ASP A 242 12.49 -28.09 -3.73
C ASP A 242 13.09 -26.95 -2.90
N TRP A 243 14.32 -27.14 -2.41
CA TRP A 243 15.16 -26.08 -1.88
C TRP A 243 15.43 -25.00 -2.94
N VAL A 244 15.79 -25.37 -4.17
CA VAL A 244 15.97 -24.40 -5.26
C VAL A 244 14.66 -23.67 -5.56
N MET A 245 13.55 -24.40 -5.71
CA MET A 245 12.21 -23.85 -5.99
C MET A 245 11.76 -22.82 -4.95
N LYS A 246 12.10 -23.07 -3.68
CA LYS A 246 11.83 -22.20 -2.53
C LYS A 246 12.66 -20.91 -2.52
N HIS A 247 13.83 -20.91 -3.17
CA HIS A 247 14.76 -19.78 -3.20
C HIS A 247 14.77 -19.01 -4.53
N LEU A 248 14.03 -19.47 -5.55
CA LEU A 248 13.76 -18.71 -6.78
C LEU A 248 12.60 -17.71 -6.60
N SER A 249 12.80 -16.48 -7.10
CA SER A 249 11.83 -15.39 -7.11
C SER A 249 11.17 -15.24 -8.49
N GLU A 250 9.84 -15.27 -8.54
CA GLU A 250 9.07 -15.04 -9.79
C GLU A 250 9.23 -13.62 -10.35
N GLU A 251 9.61 -12.65 -9.51
CA GLU A 251 9.84 -11.28 -9.97
C GLU A 251 11.21 -11.15 -10.67
N ALA A 252 12.20 -11.98 -10.31
CA ALA A 252 13.55 -11.96 -10.90
C ALA A 252 13.65 -12.82 -12.18
N SER A 253 14.68 -12.57 -12.99
CA SER A 253 15.08 -13.43 -14.11
C SER A 253 16.48 -13.99 -13.87
N TYR A 254 16.75 -15.22 -14.32
CA TYR A 254 17.97 -15.95 -14.01
C TYR A 254 18.74 -16.39 -15.27
N ASP A 255 19.98 -15.92 -15.42
CA ASP A 255 20.97 -16.55 -16.30
C ASP A 255 21.71 -17.66 -15.55
N TRP A 256 21.33 -18.90 -15.86
CA TRP A 256 21.95 -20.11 -15.34
C TRP A 256 23.46 -20.22 -15.67
N SER A 257 23.96 -19.47 -16.67
CA SER A 257 25.39 -19.35 -16.96
C SER A 257 26.12 -18.51 -15.91
N SER A 258 25.56 -17.38 -15.49
CA SER A 258 26.07 -16.54 -14.40
C SER A 258 25.95 -17.25 -13.05
N VAL A 259 24.85 -17.97 -12.79
CA VAL A 259 24.70 -18.83 -11.59
C VAL A 259 25.78 -19.91 -11.56
N TYR A 260 26.04 -20.59 -12.69
CA TYR A 260 27.11 -21.60 -12.80
C TYR A 260 28.51 -21.01 -12.56
N ARG A 261 28.80 -19.83 -13.10
CA ARG A 261 30.06 -19.09 -12.85
C ARG A 261 30.22 -18.76 -11.37
N THR A 262 29.16 -18.26 -10.73
CA THR A 262 29.17 -17.85 -9.32
C THR A 262 29.36 -19.06 -8.38
N LEU A 263 28.63 -20.15 -8.60
CA LEU A 263 28.84 -21.41 -7.88
C LEU A 263 30.26 -21.97 -8.06
N SER A 264 30.80 -21.90 -9.27
CA SER A 264 32.17 -22.38 -9.56
C SER A 264 33.23 -21.48 -8.90
N PHE A 265 33.02 -20.17 -8.88
CA PHE A 265 33.89 -19.21 -8.18
C PHE A 265 33.88 -19.43 -6.65
N LEU A 266 32.71 -19.64 -6.05
CA LEU A 266 32.61 -19.95 -4.62
C LEU A 266 33.27 -21.30 -4.27
N ARG A 267 33.21 -22.30 -5.17
CA ARG A 267 33.95 -23.57 -5.01
C ARG A 267 35.46 -23.44 -5.25
N ASP A 268 35.93 -22.52 -6.08
CA ASP A 268 37.37 -22.21 -6.13
C ASP A 268 37.84 -21.43 -4.88
N LEU A 269 36.97 -20.65 -4.22
CA LEU A 269 37.24 -19.89 -2.99
C LEU A 269 37.26 -20.73 -1.72
N PHE A 270 36.35 -21.69 -1.55
CA PHE A 270 36.27 -22.55 -0.36
C PHE A 270 36.90 -23.93 -0.65
N VAL A 271 37.82 -24.40 0.20
CA VAL A 271 38.43 -25.74 0.01
C VAL A 271 37.49 -26.81 0.56
N ASP A 272 36.96 -26.60 1.76
CA ASP A 272 35.99 -27.48 2.41
C ASP A 272 34.62 -27.37 1.72
N GLU A 273 33.95 -28.50 1.49
CA GLU A 273 32.60 -28.54 0.92
C GLU A 273 31.51 -28.29 1.96
N ASP A 274 31.71 -28.64 3.24
CA ASP A 274 30.75 -28.34 4.30
C ASP A 274 30.75 -26.84 4.67
N GLU A 275 31.90 -26.14 4.60
CA GLU A 275 31.93 -24.66 4.70
C GLU A 275 31.09 -23.99 3.59
N LEU A 276 31.28 -24.43 2.33
CA LEU A 276 30.54 -23.89 1.18
C LEU A 276 29.05 -24.21 1.27
N ARG A 277 28.71 -25.42 1.73
CA ARG A 277 27.35 -25.86 1.96
C ARG A 277 26.68 -25.07 3.08
N GLY A 278 27.38 -24.80 4.18
CA GLY A 278 26.92 -23.89 5.23
C GLY A 278 26.62 -22.50 4.68
N LEU A 279 27.59 -21.91 3.96
CA LEU A 279 27.46 -20.59 3.32
C LEU A 279 26.24 -20.50 2.39
N ILE A 280 26.04 -21.46 1.48
CA ILE A 280 24.91 -21.45 0.54
C ILE A 280 23.58 -21.68 1.27
N ARG A 281 23.56 -22.49 2.34
CA ARG A 281 22.36 -22.76 3.14
C ARG A 281 21.91 -21.53 3.95
N GLU A 282 22.85 -20.76 4.49
CA GLU A 282 22.55 -19.53 5.24
C GLU A 282 22.30 -18.32 4.32
N HIS A 283 23.00 -18.24 3.18
CA HIS A 283 22.93 -17.12 2.25
C HIS A 283 22.64 -17.56 0.79
N PRO A 284 21.47 -18.14 0.46
CA PRO A 284 21.10 -18.52 -0.91
C PRO A 284 21.15 -17.36 -1.92
N ARG A 285 21.02 -16.11 -1.42
CA ARG A 285 21.16 -14.88 -2.21
C ARG A 285 22.51 -14.77 -2.91
N LEU A 286 23.58 -15.36 -2.38
CA LEU A 286 24.91 -15.30 -3.01
C LEU A 286 24.97 -15.97 -4.39
N ILE A 287 24.03 -16.87 -4.71
CA ILE A 287 23.94 -17.56 -6.00
C ILE A 287 22.69 -17.18 -6.80
N PHE A 288 21.66 -16.63 -6.16
CA PHE A 288 20.35 -16.33 -6.77
C PHE A 288 20.01 -14.84 -6.88
N GLU A 289 20.67 -13.94 -6.15
CA GLU A 289 20.41 -12.51 -6.27
C GLU A 289 21.10 -11.98 -7.54
N ASP A 290 20.29 -11.50 -8.49
CA ASP A 290 20.68 -11.14 -9.86
C ASP A 290 21.63 -12.17 -10.50
N SER A 291 21.21 -13.44 -10.49
CA SER A 291 21.99 -14.59 -11.00
C SER A 291 23.39 -14.79 -10.38
N GLY A 292 23.65 -14.16 -9.23
CA GLY A 292 24.97 -14.14 -8.59
C GLY A 292 25.90 -13.02 -9.06
N GLU A 293 25.46 -12.13 -9.96
CA GLU A 293 26.30 -11.05 -10.49
C GLU A 293 26.83 -10.13 -9.40
N TRP A 294 26.03 -9.78 -8.39
CA TRP A 294 26.51 -8.97 -7.25
C TRP A 294 27.58 -9.68 -6.41
N THR A 295 27.58 -11.01 -6.35
CA THR A 295 28.64 -11.79 -5.68
C THR A 295 29.95 -11.71 -6.48
N LEU A 296 29.87 -11.73 -7.82
CA LEU A 296 31.01 -11.52 -8.70
C LEU A 296 31.50 -10.05 -8.65
N ILE A 297 30.60 -9.06 -8.64
CA ILE A 297 30.95 -7.64 -8.50
C ILE A 297 31.61 -7.37 -7.13
N LEU A 298 31.08 -7.96 -6.04
CA LEU A 298 31.71 -7.93 -4.72
C LEU A 298 33.12 -8.53 -4.75
N ALA A 299 33.28 -9.66 -5.43
CA ALA A 299 34.58 -10.30 -5.58
C ALA A 299 35.57 -9.43 -6.37
N GLY A 300 35.11 -8.76 -7.42
CA GLY A 300 35.90 -7.81 -8.21
C GLY A 300 36.30 -6.55 -7.43
N PHE A 301 35.40 -6.04 -6.58
CA PHE A 301 35.70 -4.92 -5.69
C PHE A 301 36.80 -5.27 -4.68
N GLN A 302 36.68 -6.40 -3.99
CA GLN A 302 37.71 -6.91 -3.07
C GLN A 302 39.04 -7.22 -3.79
N THR A 303 38.98 -7.78 -4.99
CA THR A 303 40.17 -8.00 -5.83
C THR A 303 40.92 -6.70 -6.12
N LYS A 304 40.20 -5.60 -6.41
CA LYS A 304 40.82 -4.28 -6.68
C LYS A 304 41.41 -3.62 -5.43
N LEU A 305 40.90 -3.95 -4.24
CA LEU A 305 41.54 -3.58 -2.98
C LEU A 305 42.80 -4.43 -2.69
N GLY A 306 42.95 -5.58 -3.34
CA GLY A 306 44.10 -6.48 -3.15
C GLY A 306 43.89 -7.56 -2.08
N SER A 307 42.65 -7.76 -1.63
CA SER A 307 42.28 -8.69 -0.56
C SER A 307 42.74 -10.13 -0.84
N SER A 308 43.22 -10.81 0.19
CA SER A 308 43.69 -12.20 0.15
C SER A 308 42.54 -13.20 0.22
N ARG A 309 42.78 -14.47 -0.17
CA ARG A 309 41.78 -15.56 -0.08
C ARG A 309 41.19 -15.70 1.33
N SER A 310 41.99 -15.52 2.37
CA SER A 310 41.56 -15.52 3.78
C SER A 310 40.54 -14.41 4.08
N GLU A 311 40.71 -13.22 3.48
CA GLU A 311 39.82 -12.08 3.68
C GLU A 311 38.52 -12.27 2.88
N PHE A 312 38.58 -12.86 1.67
CA PHE A 312 37.39 -13.34 0.96
C PHE A 312 36.61 -14.37 1.78
N CYS A 313 37.27 -15.39 2.32
CA CYS A 313 36.62 -16.41 3.16
C CYS A 313 35.97 -15.77 4.39
N SER A 314 36.65 -14.87 5.11
CA SER A 314 36.07 -14.19 6.28
C SER A 314 34.90 -13.26 5.95
N LEU A 315 34.90 -12.65 4.75
CA LEU A 315 33.81 -11.81 4.26
C LEU A 315 32.54 -12.64 4.01
N PHE A 316 32.69 -13.82 3.40
CA PHE A 316 31.56 -14.69 3.12
C PHE A 316 31.12 -15.52 4.35
N GLN A 317 32.03 -16.02 5.18
CA GLN A 317 31.70 -16.72 6.44
C GLN A 317 30.98 -15.84 7.48
N ARG A 318 31.11 -14.50 7.37
CA ARG A 318 30.42 -13.53 8.24
C ARG A 318 29.51 -12.61 7.42
N PHE A 319 28.94 -13.12 6.34
CA PHE A 319 28.20 -12.28 5.39
C PHE A 319 27.03 -11.58 6.09
N PRO A 320 26.89 -10.25 5.98
CA PRO A 320 25.83 -9.53 6.67
C PRO A 320 24.45 -9.96 6.15
N GLN A 321 23.45 -9.99 7.04
CA GLN A 321 22.06 -10.37 6.72
C GLN A 321 21.33 -9.23 5.95
N VAL A 322 21.83 -8.94 4.75
CA VAL A 322 21.39 -7.91 3.81
C VAL A 322 21.45 -8.45 2.37
N GLN A 323 20.88 -7.72 1.42
CA GLN A 323 21.07 -7.97 -0.01
C GLN A 323 22.55 -7.83 -0.42
N VAL A 324 22.99 -8.62 -1.39
CA VAL A 324 24.34 -8.61 -1.94
C VAL A 324 24.61 -7.29 -2.68
N GLU A 325 23.64 -6.78 -3.47
CA GLU A 325 23.68 -5.43 -4.04
C GLU A 325 23.93 -4.39 -2.93
N ARG A 326 23.13 -4.47 -1.86
CA ARG A 326 23.16 -3.53 -0.73
C ARG A 326 24.51 -3.57 0.00
N CYS A 327 25.11 -4.75 0.13
CA CYS A 327 26.44 -4.95 0.67
C CYS A 327 27.50 -4.24 -0.19
N VAL A 328 27.50 -4.45 -1.52
CA VAL A 328 28.41 -3.78 -2.46
C VAL A 328 28.24 -2.26 -2.43
N MET A 329 26.99 -1.76 -2.42
CA MET A 329 26.71 -0.32 -2.37
C MET A 329 27.10 0.33 -1.04
N ASN A 330 26.95 -0.36 0.08
CA ASN A 330 27.44 0.12 1.38
C ASN A 330 28.98 0.13 1.43
N LEU A 331 29.65 -0.93 0.92
CA LEU A 331 31.12 -0.99 0.80
C LEU A 331 31.68 0.14 -0.08
N ARG A 332 31.06 0.39 -1.25
CA ARG A 332 31.39 1.52 -2.13
C ARG A 332 31.21 2.86 -1.42
N SER A 333 30.14 3.00 -0.63
CA SER A 333 29.89 4.22 0.16
C SER A 333 30.94 4.42 1.25
N CYS A 334 31.39 3.35 1.92
CA CYS A 334 32.47 3.42 2.91
C CYS A 334 33.80 3.78 2.25
N PHE A 335 34.13 3.20 1.09
CA PHE A 335 35.36 3.52 0.35
C PHE A 335 35.41 5.00 -0.07
N LEU A 336 34.30 5.52 -0.61
CA LEU A 336 34.18 6.93 -0.96
C LEU A 336 34.29 7.84 0.28
N PHE A 337 33.66 7.47 1.41
CA PHE A 337 33.80 8.20 2.67
C PHE A 337 35.26 8.28 3.14
N LEU A 338 36.01 7.16 3.12
CA LEU A 338 37.43 7.17 3.49
C LEU A 338 38.28 8.04 2.55
N LYS A 339 37.97 8.06 1.25
CA LYS A 339 38.61 8.99 0.31
C LYS A 339 38.21 10.45 0.53
N GLU A 340 36.97 10.74 0.87
CA GLU A 340 36.49 12.10 1.17
C GLU A 340 37.12 12.69 2.44
N ILE A 341 37.50 11.86 3.43
CA ILE A 341 38.30 12.25 4.61
C ILE A 341 39.82 12.17 4.38
N GLU A 342 40.26 12.10 3.13
CA GLU A 342 41.67 12.16 2.71
C GLU A 342 42.54 10.99 3.24
N MET A 343 41.98 9.79 3.29
CA MET A 343 42.71 8.57 3.65
C MET A 343 43.50 7.97 2.47
N GLU A 344 44.74 7.59 2.76
CA GLU A 344 45.67 6.94 1.82
C GLU A 344 45.19 5.53 1.41
N ASP A 345 45.58 5.06 0.22
CA ASP A 345 45.08 3.77 -0.30
C ASP A 345 45.48 2.56 0.54
N ASP A 346 46.72 2.52 1.06
CA ASP A 346 47.15 1.39 1.90
C ASP A 346 46.45 1.36 3.27
N GLU A 347 46.04 2.51 3.79
CA GLU A 347 45.19 2.60 4.99
C GLU A 347 43.77 2.08 4.71
N ILE A 348 43.19 2.47 3.56
CA ILE A 348 41.90 1.96 3.11
C ILE A 348 41.96 0.43 2.93
N ARG A 349 43.06 -0.11 2.40
CA ARG A 349 43.30 -1.57 2.33
C ARG A 349 43.30 -2.21 3.71
N ARG A 350 44.05 -1.65 4.68
CA ARG A 350 44.07 -2.16 6.07
C ARG A 350 42.68 -2.15 6.71
N VAL A 351 41.91 -1.09 6.52
CA VAL A 351 40.52 -1.00 7.03
C VAL A 351 39.64 -2.07 6.39
N PHE A 352 39.64 -2.20 5.05
CA PHE A 352 38.74 -3.12 4.36
C PHE A 352 39.10 -4.59 4.56
N GLY A 353 40.37 -4.96 4.60
CA GLY A 353 40.82 -6.36 4.70
C GLY A 353 40.20 -7.12 5.86
N SER A 354 40.28 -6.57 7.08
CA SER A 354 39.72 -7.20 8.29
C SER A 354 38.23 -6.91 8.56
N HIS A 355 37.66 -5.85 7.98
CA HIS A 355 36.36 -5.32 8.41
C HIS A 355 35.25 -5.29 7.34
N SER A 356 35.53 -5.72 6.10
CA SER A 356 34.56 -5.66 4.99
C SER A 356 33.19 -6.29 5.30
N TRP A 357 33.15 -7.36 6.10
CA TRP A 357 31.91 -8.06 6.45
C TRP A 357 30.91 -7.15 7.21
N TRP A 358 31.36 -6.32 8.16
CA TRP A 358 30.46 -5.38 8.83
C TRP A 358 30.37 -4.03 8.12
N LEU A 359 31.40 -3.58 7.39
CA LEU A 359 31.33 -2.39 6.53
C LEU A 359 30.22 -2.53 5.46
N GLY A 360 30.01 -3.74 4.94
CA GLY A 360 28.89 -4.06 4.05
C GLY A 360 27.49 -3.92 4.66
N SER A 361 27.36 -3.93 5.99
CA SER A 361 26.08 -3.60 6.66
C SER A 361 25.91 -2.10 6.93
N CYS A 362 26.99 -1.32 6.92
CA CYS A 362 26.99 0.07 7.34
C CYS A 362 26.50 1.04 6.25
N ARG A 363 25.23 1.44 6.33
CA ARG A 363 24.69 2.58 5.57
C ARG A 363 25.11 3.90 6.25
N LEU A 364 26.24 4.47 5.86
CA LEU A 364 26.75 5.74 6.42
C LEU A 364 25.84 6.94 6.13
N LYS A 365 25.91 7.96 6.98
CA LYS A 365 25.41 9.32 6.68
C LYS A 365 26.39 10.02 5.72
N LYS A 366 25.94 11.09 5.04
CA LYS A 366 26.82 11.92 4.18
C LYS A 366 27.98 12.50 5.00
N THR A 367 29.18 12.53 4.43
CA THR A 367 30.42 13.00 5.07
C THR A 367 30.29 14.41 5.65
N SER A 368 29.76 15.37 4.88
CA SER A 368 29.49 16.74 5.37
C SER A 368 28.55 16.77 6.59
N SER A 369 27.54 15.89 6.63
CA SER A 369 26.66 15.74 7.78
C SER A 369 27.34 15.04 8.95
N LEU A 370 28.29 14.12 8.71
CA LEU A 370 29.08 13.48 9.77
C LEU A 370 30.03 14.48 10.44
N LEU A 371 30.82 15.23 9.67
CA LEU A 371 31.73 16.25 10.20
C LEU A 371 31.01 17.26 11.11
N ILE A 372 29.82 17.72 10.70
CA ILE A 372 28.96 18.62 11.50
C ILE A 372 28.51 17.96 12.82
N ASN A 373 28.03 16.71 12.79
CA ASN A 373 27.53 16.04 14.00
C ASN A 373 28.66 15.61 14.96
N LEU A 374 29.79 15.16 14.41
CA LEU A 374 31.01 14.81 15.14
C LEU A 374 31.75 16.05 15.69
N LYS A 375 31.41 17.26 15.17
CA LYS A 375 32.09 18.55 15.39
C LYS A 375 33.57 18.58 14.98
N ALA A 376 34.02 17.62 14.18
CA ALA A 376 35.43 17.40 13.85
C ALA A 376 35.73 17.65 12.36
N TYR A 377 36.99 17.99 12.07
CA TYR A 377 37.52 18.15 10.71
C TYR A 377 37.97 16.80 10.12
N LYS A 378 38.16 16.75 8.80
CA LYS A 378 38.48 15.52 8.04
C LYS A 378 39.59 14.69 8.67
N SER A 379 40.76 15.30 8.91
CA SER A 379 41.94 14.60 9.44
C SER A 379 41.69 14.01 10.83
N ARG A 380 40.97 14.70 11.74
CA ARG A 380 40.63 14.11 13.06
C ARG A 380 39.66 12.93 12.94
N VAL A 381 38.75 12.93 11.96
CA VAL A 381 37.91 11.75 11.67
C VAL A 381 38.75 10.63 11.03
N CYS A 382 39.72 10.97 10.18
CA CYS A 382 40.65 10.02 9.57
C CYS A 382 41.54 9.35 10.64
N GLU A 383 42.10 10.12 11.58
CA GLU A 383 42.82 9.63 12.77
C GLU A 383 41.96 8.64 13.57
N VAL A 384 40.74 9.02 13.96
CA VAL A 384 39.86 8.15 14.75
C VAL A 384 39.51 6.84 14.02
N VAL A 385 39.39 6.85 12.68
CA VAL A 385 39.22 5.62 11.90
C VAL A 385 40.50 4.79 11.83
N LYS A 386 41.70 5.41 11.76
CA LYS A 386 42.99 4.71 11.82
C LYS A 386 43.23 4.08 13.20
N GLU A 387 42.87 4.79 14.28
CA GLU A 387 42.93 4.32 15.67
C GLU A 387 41.93 3.17 15.92
N ASN A 388 40.66 3.35 15.52
CA ASN A 388 39.61 2.35 15.69
C ASN A 388 38.59 2.40 14.53
N PRO A 389 38.71 1.51 13.52
CA PRO A 389 37.74 1.43 12.43
C PRO A 389 36.30 1.20 12.88
N GLU A 390 36.08 0.52 14.02
CA GLU A 390 34.73 0.16 14.50
C GLU A 390 33.85 1.38 14.85
N GLU A 391 34.44 2.57 15.07
CA GLU A 391 33.71 3.82 15.29
C GLU A 391 32.72 4.14 14.15
N ILE A 392 33.06 3.73 12.92
CA ILE A 392 32.20 3.86 11.73
C ILE A 392 30.81 3.26 11.95
N LYS A 393 30.67 2.20 12.78
CA LYS A 393 29.38 1.59 13.11
C LYS A 393 28.41 2.59 13.74
N LYS A 394 28.91 3.53 14.55
CA LYS A 394 28.13 4.59 15.22
C LYS A 394 27.65 5.68 14.24
N TRP A 395 28.29 5.79 13.08
CA TRP A 395 28.07 6.86 12.08
C TRP A 395 27.02 6.50 11.02
N THR A 396 26.28 5.43 11.26
CA THR A 396 25.24 4.87 10.39
C THR A 396 23.92 5.67 10.40
N MET A 397 23.15 5.56 9.31
CA MET A 397 21.81 6.11 9.18
C MET A 397 20.85 5.45 10.19
N GLY A 398 20.15 6.27 10.97
CA GLY A 398 19.29 5.83 12.09
C GLY A 398 19.97 5.96 13.45
N SER A 399 21.30 5.87 13.52
CA SER A 399 22.06 6.04 14.77
C SER A 399 22.15 7.50 15.20
N LYS A 400 22.05 7.76 16.52
CA LYS A 400 22.43 9.05 17.10
C LYS A 400 23.95 9.18 17.00
N VAL A 401 24.43 10.18 16.28
CA VAL A 401 25.86 10.49 16.24
C VAL A 401 26.12 11.55 17.29
N GLU A 402 27.07 11.28 18.16
CA GLU A 402 27.50 12.19 19.23
C GLU A 402 28.83 12.85 18.82
N PRO A 403 29.14 14.05 19.32
CA PRO A 403 30.44 14.69 19.05
C PRO A 403 31.61 13.81 19.49
N LEU A 404 32.73 13.89 18.79
CA LEU A 404 33.98 13.30 19.28
C LEU A 404 34.43 14.03 20.55
N PRO A 405 35.11 13.35 21.50
CA PRO A 405 35.59 13.99 22.72
C PRO A 405 36.55 15.15 22.42
N ASP A 406 36.24 16.33 22.96
CA ASP A 406 37.14 17.48 22.92
C ASP A 406 38.45 17.12 23.62
N THR A 407 39.54 17.04 22.85
CA THR A 407 40.87 16.68 23.35
C THR A 407 41.57 17.95 23.84
N GLU A 408 42.19 17.92 25.02
CA GLU A 408 42.59 19.12 25.81
C GLU A 408 43.63 20.07 25.15
N GLY A 409 44.06 19.80 23.92
CA GLY A 409 44.98 20.64 23.14
C GLY A 409 44.35 21.60 22.12
N TYR A 410 43.01 21.66 21.98
CA TYR A 410 42.35 22.52 20.97
C TYR A 410 41.73 23.79 21.56
N MET A 411 42.18 24.96 21.07
CA MET A 411 41.89 26.27 21.66
C MET A 411 40.41 26.67 21.68
N ASP A 412 40.03 27.48 22.68
CA ASP A 412 38.73 28.13 22.81
C ASP A 412 38.25 28.75 21.47
N SER A 413 36.98 28.49 21.12
CA SER A 413 36.32 29.05 19.95
C SER A 413 36.34 30.60 19.91
N LYS A 414 36.49 31.29 21.05
CA LYS A 414 36.70 32.74 21.12
C LYS A 414 38.13 33.09 20.68
N ALA A 415 39.14 32.42 21.24
CA ALA A 415 40.55 32.60 20.86
C ALA A 415 40.79 32.27 19.38
N MET A 416 40.23 31.17 18.86
CA MET A 416 40.30 30.85 17.43
C MET A 416 39.66 31.92 16.53
N LYS A 417 38.58 32.58 16.98
CA LYS A 417 37.94 33.67 16.23
C LYS A 417 38.81 34.93 16.24
N THR A 418 39.46 35.24 17.37
CA THR A 418 40.47 36.30 17.45
C THR A 418 41.62 36.02 16.49
N GLN A 419 42.23 34.84 16.55
CA GLN A 419 43.35 34.47 15.67
C GLN A 419 42.98 34.52 14.18
N PHE A 420 41.79 34.03 13.79
CA PHE A 420 41.33 34.13 12.41
C PHE A 420 41.29 35.58 11.90
N LEU A 421 40.89 36.55 12.74
CA LEU A 421 40.88 37.96 12.37
C LEU A 421 42.29 38.58 12.35
N LEU A 422 43.19 38.16 13.24
CA LEU A 422 44.61 38.54 13.16
C LEU A 422 45.25 38.08 11.84
N ASP A 423 44.95 36.86 11.39
CA ASP A 423 45.46 36.28 10.14
C ASP A 423 44.85 36.90 8.87
N LEU A 424 43.66 37.50 8.97
CA LEU A 424 43.11 38.41 7.95
C LEU A 424 43.84 39.76 7.94
N GLY A 425 44.62 40.09 8.98
CA GLY A 425 45.33 41.36 9.13
C GLY A 425 44.52 42.46 9.83
N TYR A 426 43.65 42.12 10.78
CA TYR A 426 43.11 43.09 11.74
C TYR A 426 44.08 43.27 12.92
N LYS A 427 44.23 44.51 13.42
CA LYS A 427 45.08 44.79 14.57
C LYS A 427 44.36 44.44 15.88
N GLU A 428 45.03 43.72 16.77
CA GLU A 428 44.49 43.36 18.09
C GLU A 428 44.05 44.60 18.90
N ASN A 429 42.98 44.45 19.69
CA ASN A 429 42.39 45.49 20.55
C ASN A 429 42.04 46.83 19.85
N SER A 430 41.82 46.81 18.53
CA SER A 430 41.35 47.96 17.76
C SER A 430 39.81 48.02 17.62
N GLU A 431 39.26 49.20 17.39
CA GLU A 431 37.84 49.36 17.06
C GLU A 431 37.43 48.63 15.77
N GLU A 432 38.38 48.41 14.86
CA GLU A 432 38.16 47.61 13.65
C GLU A 432 38.02 46.12 13.98
N MET A 433 38.84 45.62 14.88
CA MET A 433 38.75 44.26 15.43
C MET A 433 37.42 44.05 16.17
N GLU A 434 36.97 45.01 16.97
CA GLU A 434 35.63 44.97 17.58
C GLU A 434 34.49 44.93 16.53
N ARG A 435 34.57 45.77 15.50
CA ARG A 435 33.59 45.79 14.40
C ARG A 435 33.62 44.47 13.60
N ALA A 436 34.80 43.88 13.39
CA ALA A 436 34.97 42.59 12.76
C ALA A 436 34.40 41.44 13.62
N LEU A 437 34.69 41.41 14.92
CA LEU A 437 34.13 40.42 15.85
C LEU A 437 32.58 40.44 15.88
N LYS A 438 31.96 41.60 15.63
CA LYS A 438 30.50 41.79 15.52
C LYS A 438 29.95 41.43 14.12
N SER A 439 30.72 41.62 13.03
CA SER A 439 30.28 41.37 11.66
C SER A 439 30.45 39.90 11.21
N PHE A 440 31.55 39.25 11.60
CA PHE A 440 31.81 37.84 11.33
C PHE A 440 30.97 36.95 12.25
N ARG A 441 30.05 36.15 11.69
CA ARG A 441 29.17 35.22 12.44
C ARG A 441 29.56 33.77 12.19
N GLY A 442 29.80 33.01 13.26
CA GLY A 442 30.27 31.62 13.24
C GLY A 442 31.36 31.39 14.30
N ARG A 443 31.76 30.12 14.48
CA ARG A 443 32.95 29.75 15.28
C ARG A 443 34.23 30.03 14.49
N GLY A 444 35.35 30.26 15.18
CA GLY A 444 36.63 30.57 14.52
C GLY A 444 37.09 29.47 13.54
N SER A 445 36.87 28.20 13.89
CA SER A 445 37.13 27.05 13.04
C SER A 445 36.26 27.01 11.78
N GLU A 446 34.96 27.29 11.89
CA GLU A 446 34.03 27.34 10.74
C GLU A 446 34.38 28.46 9.76
N LEU A 447 34.84 29.61 10.27
CA LEU A 447 35.30 30.73 9.45
C LEU A 447 36.61 30.36 8.71
N ARG A 448 37.54 29.67 9.39
CA ARG A 448 38.76 29.13 8.76
C ARG A 448 38.44 28.10 7.69
N GLU A 449 37.56 27.14 7.97
CA GLU A 449 37.16 26.09 7.03
C GLU A 449 36.61 26.71 5.73
N ARG A 450 35.65 27.63 5.85
CA ARG A 450 35.01 28.30 4.70
C ARG A 450 35.96 29.23 3.94
N PHE A 451 36.95 29.81 4.62
CA PHE A 451 38.05 30.54 4.00
C PHE A 451 38.95 29.59 3.18
N ASN A 452 39.38 28.48 3.77
CA ASN A 452 40.21 27.47 3.12
C ASN A 452 39.51 26.85 1.89
N VAL A 453 38.18 26.64 1.96
CA VAL A 453 37.38 26.17 0.81
C VAL A 453 37.46 27.14 -0.38
N LEU A 454 37.43 28.46 -0.14
CA LEU A 454 37.61 29.44 -1.21
C LEU A 454 39.03 29.37 -1.81
N VAL A 455 40.07 29.16 -0.99
CA VAL A 455 41.45 28.97 -1.48
C VAL A 455 41.57 27.68 -2.30
N SER A 456 41.01 26.55 -1.84
CA SER A 456 41.05 25.27 -2.57
C SER A 456 40.29 25.28 -3.90
N LEU A 457 39.37 26.23 -4.09
CA LEU A 457 38.66 26.46 -5.35
C LEU A 457 39.46 27.33 -6.35
N GLY A 458 40.74 27.60 -6.07
CA GLY A 458 41.68 28.27 -7.00
C GLY A 458 41.78 29.78 -6.84
N PHE A 459 41.29 30.37 -5.74
CA PHE A 459 41.51 31.78 -5.44
C PHE A 459 42.86 31.98 -4.72
N ASN A 460 43.59 33.05 -5.03
CA ASN A 460 44.78 33.43 -4.27
C ASN A 460 44.40 33.80 -2.83
N GLU A 461 45.19 33.38 -1.83
CA GLU A 461 44.88 33.63 -0.42
C GLU A 461 44.66 35.13 -0.12
N LYS A 462 45.48 36.01 -0.71
CA LYS A 462 45.33 37.47 -0.57
C LYS A 462 43.98 37.96 -1.08
N ASP A 463 43.57 37.51 -2.27
CA ASP A 463 42.28 37.89 -2.86
C ASP A 463 41.12 37.40 -1.98
N VAL A 464 41.21 36.18 -1.41
CA VAL A 464 40.21 35.68 -0.45
C VAL A 464 40.15 36.56 0.81
N LYS A 465 41.28 37.04 1.34
CA LYS A 465 41.27 37.96 2.50
C LYS A 465 40.51 39.25 2.19
N ASP A 466 40.74 39.85 1.03
CA ASP A 466 40.08 41.09 0.63
C ASP A 466 38.59 40.87 0.27
N MET A 467 38.25 39.76 -0.40
CA MET A 467 36.86 39.32 -0.62
C MET A 467 36.08 39.16 0.68
N VAL A 468 36.70 38.52 1.67
CA VAL A 468 36.10 38.17 2.96
C VAL A 468 35.97 39.40 3.86
N LYS A 469 36.94 40.33 3.84
CA LYS A 469 36.80 41.67 4.47
C LYS A 469 35.66 42.48 3.85
N ALA A 470 35.55 42.49 2.53
CA ALA A 470 34.52 43.23 1.81
C ALA A 470 33.11 42.60 1.95
N SER A 471 33.00 41.32 2.30
CA SER A 471 31.72 40.64 2.54
C SER A 471 31.84 39.46 3.53
N PRO A 472 31.92 39.73 4.85
CA PRO A 472 32.03 38.68 5.89
C PRO A 472 30.90 37.64 5.85
N ASN A 473 29.73 38.04 5.36
CA ASN A 473 28.55 37.19 5.16
C ASN A 473 28.70 36.14 4.04
N ILE A 474 29.84 36.06 3.35
CA ILE A 474 30.15 34.89 2.52
C ILE A 474 30.41 33.68 3.43
N LEU A 475 31.19 33.86 4.51
CA LEU A 475 31.60 32.79 5.43
C LEU A 475 30.52 32.36 6.45
N THR A 476 29.27 32.82 6.30
CA THR A 476 28.13 32.28 7.07
C THR A 476 27.46 31.09 6.38
N GLN A 477 27.84 30.80 5.13
CA GLN A 477 27.25 29.75 4.29
C GLN A 477 27.98 28.43 4.45
N ALA A 478 27.28 27.31 4.24
CA ALA A 478 27.88 25.98 4.26
C ALA A 478 28.87 25.78 3.10
N CYS A 479 29.88 24.93 3.31
CA CYS A 479 30.99 24.73 2.38
C CYS A 479 30.54 24.20 1.01
N ASP A 480 29.60 23.26 1.00
CA ASP A 480 28.95 22.72 -0.21
C ASP A 480 28.15 23.79 -0.99
N VAL A 481 27.51 24.72 -0.30
CA VAL A 481 26.79 25.85 -0.90
C VAL A 481 27.75 26.87 -1.52
N LEU A 482 28.91 27.10 -0.91
CA LEU A 482 29.96 27.97 -1.47
C LEU A 482 30.60 27.32 -2.70
N GLU A 483 31.02 26.06 -2.59
CA GLU A 483 31.57 25.25 -3.68
C GLU A 483 30.62 25.21 -4.88
N THR A 484 29.34 24.86 -4.67
CA THR A 484 28.35 24.80 -5.76
C THR A 484 28.17 26.15 -6.47
N LYS A 485 28.25 27.27 -5.75
CA LYS A 485 28.12 28.61 -6.35
C LYS A 485 29.37 29.04 -7.11
N VAL A 486 30.56 28.74 -6.59
CA VAL A 486 31.83 29.01 -7.29
C VAL A 486 31.92 28.14 -8.54
N ASN A 487 31.67 26.83 -8.43
CA ASN A 487 31.66 25.90 -9.56
C ASN A 487 30.61 26.30 -10.61
N TYR A 488 29.45 26.83 -10.21
CA TYR A 488 28.48 27.35 -11.17
C TYR A 488 28.99 28.59 -11.94
N LEU A 489 29.58 29.56 -11.23
CA LEU A 489 30.05 30.81 -11.86
C LEU A 489 31.33 30.61 -12.69
N VAL A 490 32.26 29.80 -12.20
CA VAL A 490 33.58 29.60 -12.80
C VAL A 490 33.57 28.44 -13.80
N ASN A 491 33.06 27.27 -13.43
CA ASN A 491 33.20 26.05 -14.24
C ASN A 491 32.02 25.85 -15.20
N GLU A 492 30.77 26.05 -14.77
CA GLU A 492 29.59 25.96 -15.67
C GLU A 492 29.45 27.20 -16.58
N LEU A 493 29.74 28.41 -16.07
CA LEU A 493 29.55 29.67 -16.81
C LEU A 493 30.84 30.33 -17.33
N GLY A 494 32.02 29.83 -16.97
CA GLY A 494 33.30 30.31 -17.53
C GLY A 494 33.78 31.69 -17.06
N TYR A 495 33.28 32.24 -15.94
CA TYR A 495 33.79 33.51 -15.42
C TYR A 495 35.12 33.31 -14.68
N PRO A 496 36.17 34.11 -14.96
CA PRO A 496 37.44 34.00 -14.24
C PRO A 496 37.28 34.47 -12.79
N HIS A 497 38.03 33.85 -11.87
CA HIS A 497 38.02 34.12 -10.43
C HIS A 497 38.08 35.61 -10.07
N SER A 498 38.87 36.40 -10.82
CA SER A 498 38.97 37.86 -10.67
C SER A 498 37.63 38.60 -10.76
N THR A 499 36.64 38.05 -11.47
CA THR A 499 35.25 38.59 -11.52
C THR A 499 34.56 38.46 -10.17
N LEU A 500 34.81 37.37 -9.45
CA LEU A 500 34.27 37.10 -8.12
C LEU A 500 35.05 37.89 -7.05
N VAL A 501 36.36 38.09 -7.23
CA VAL A 501 37.17 39.00 -6.40
C VAL A 501 36.66 40.45 -6.51
N ALA A 502 36.38 40.92 -7.72
CA ALA A 502 35.86 42.27 -7.96
C ALA A 502 34.41 42.47 -7.49
N PHE A 503 33.64 41.40 -7.28
CA PHE A 503 32.26 41.48 -6.78
C PHE A 503 31.90 40.33 -5.82
N PRO A 504 32.50 40.27 -4.61
CA PRO A 504 32.40 39.09 -3.73
C PRO A 504 30.96 38.80 -3.28
N SER A 505 30.14 39.84 -3.16
CA SER A 505 28.74 39.71 -2.75
C SER A 505 27.84 38.95 -3.75
N CYS A 506 28.33 38.58 -4.95
CA CYS A 506 27.60 37.64 -5.82
C CYS A 506 27.28 36.33 -5.09
N LEU A 507 28.21 35.81 -4.27
CA LEU A 507 28.05 34.56 -3.53
C LEU A 507 26.96 34.62 -2.44
N LYS A 508 26.48 35.82 -2.06
CA LYS A 508 25.35 36.01 -1.13
C LYS A 508 24.03 35.54 -1.74
N PHE A 509 23.84 35.66 -3.05
CA PHE A 509 22.56 35.37 -3.71
C PHE A 509 22.31 33.86 -3.85
N THR A 510 21.05 33.45 -3.97
CA THR A 510 20.68 32.03 -4.08
C THR A 510 21.04 31.45 -5.45
N LEU A 511 21.43 30.17 -5.49
CA LEU A 511 21.82 29.49 -6.73
C LEU A 511 20.68 29.49 -7.76
N GLN A 512 19.42 29.35 -7.34
CA GLN A 512 18.26 29.47 -8.21
C GLN A 512 18.14 30.85 -8.85
N ARG A 513 18.39 31.94 -8.09
CA ARG A 513 18.39 33.32 -8.62
C ARG A 513 19.51 33.52 -9.64
N MET A 514 20.67 32.92 -9.41
CA MET A 514 21.78 32.90 -10.38
C MET A 514 21.34 32.16 -11.65
N LYS A 515 20.98 30.87 -11.56
CA LYS A 515 20.65 30.04 -12.73
C LYS A 515 19.53 30.67 -13.57
N LEU A 516 18.40 31.06 -12.98
CA LEU A 516 17.30 31.72 -13.71
C LEU A 516 17.72 32.98 -14.48
N ARG A 517 18.62 33.79 -13.93
CA ARG A 517 19.04 35.06 -14.54
C ARG A 517 20.13 34.88 -15.59
N PHE A 518 21.07 33.97 -15.38
CA PHE A 518 22.08 33.63 -16.39
C PHE A 518 21.48 32.87 -17.57
N GLU A 519 20.53 31.95 -17.35
CA GLU A 519 19.78 31.29 -18.44
C GLU A 519 19.00 32.32 -19.28
N MET A 520 18.26 33.23 -18.64
CA MET A 520 17.53 34.30 -19.34
C MET A 520 18.47 35.22 -20.13
N PHE A 521 19.62 35.59 -19.56
CA PHE A 521 20.62 36.40 -20.26
C PHE A 521 21.26 35.64 -21.44
N SER A 522 21.60 34.36 -21.26
CA SER A 522 22.15 33.49 -22.31
C SER A 522 21.16 33.35 -23.47
N TRP A 523 19.88 33.07 -23.17
CA TRP A 523 18.80 32.95 -24.15
C TRP A 523 18.55 34.25 -24.92
N LEU A 524 18.62 35.42 -24.26
CA LEU A 524 18.53 36.72 -24.93
C LEU A 524 19.78 37.04 -25.76
N ARG A 525 20.97 36.70 -25.28
CA ARG A 525 22.25 36.90 -25.98
C ARG A 525 22.34 36.05 -27.24
N ALA A 526 21.95 34.77 -27.18
CA ALA A 526 21.85 33.86 -28.33
C ALA A 526 20.86 34.34 -29.39
N ARG A 527 19.90 35.21 -29.03
CA ARG A 527 18.92 35.84 -29.93
C ARG A 527 19.30 37.27 -30.35
N GLY A 528 20.49 37.75 -29.99
CA GLY A 528 20.95 39.11 -30.29
C GLY A 528 20.19 40.23 -29.55
N LYS A 529 19.38 39.91 -28.54
CA LYS A 529 18.48 40.85 -27.84
C LYS A 529 19.00 41.36 -26.50
N ALA A 530 20.17 40.91 -26.04
CA ALA A 530 20.86 41.43 -24.85
C ALA A 530 22.27 41.96 -25.19
N ASN A 531 22.70 43.00 -24.47
CA ASN A 531 24.06 43.56 -24.60
C ASN A 531 25.10 42.53 -24.09
N PRO A 532 26.07 42.10 -24.91
CA PRO A 532 27.07 41.10 -24.49
C PRO A 532 28.07 41.62 -23.43
N LYS A 533 28.09 42.92 -23.13
CA LYS A 533 28.97 43.54 -22.10
C LYS A 533 28.27 43.78 -20.74
N LEU A 534 27.16 43.10 -20.44
CA LEU A 534 26.44 43.27 -19.17
C LEU A 534 27.19 42.58 -18.01
N ALA A 535 27.50 43.32 -16.94
CA ALA A 535 28.32 42.82 -15.83
C ALA A 535 27.57 41.83 -14.92
N VAL A 536 28.31 40.89 -14.31
CA VAL A 536 27.78 39.89 -13.34
C VAL A 536 27.08 40.56 -12.15
N SER A 537 27.58 41.69 -11.67
CA SER A 537 26.94 42.49 -10.62
C SER A 537 25.56 43.00 -11.06
N THR A 538 25.45 43.56 -12.27
CA THR A 538 24.17 43.99 -12.86
C THR A 538 23.22 42.82 -13.09
N LEU A 539 23.73 41.65 -13.49
CA LEU A 539 22.93 40.45 -13.69
C LEU A 539 22.36 39.87 -12.39
N VAL A 540 23.16 39.73 -11.33
CA VAL A 540 22.76 38.98 -10.12
C VAL A 540 22.15 39.88 -9.03
N ALA A 541 22.67 41.09 -8.85
CA ALA A 541 22.35 41.95 -7.70
C ALA A 541 21.25 42.99 -7.94
N SER A 542 20.91 43.29 -9.19
CA SER A 542 19.76 44.15 -9.54
C SER A 542 18.45 43.63 -8.95
N SER A 543 17.49 44.53 -8.66
CA SER A 543 16.12 44.10 -8.33
C SER A 543 15.48 43.36 -9.51
N ASP A 544 14.36 42.68 -9.31
CA ASP A 544 13.71 41.97 -10.42
C ASP A 544 13.10 42.94 -11.44
N LYS A 545 12.71 44.14 -11.00
CA LYS A 545 12.31 45.26 -11.87
C LYS A 545 13.50 45.77 -12.68
N ASP A 546 14.63 46.03 -12.04
CA ASP A 546 15.79 46.63 -12.70
C ASP A 546 16.51 45.64 -13.63
N PHE A 547 16.49 44.34 -13.28
CA PHE A 547 16.94 43.26 -14.17
C PHE A 547 16.15 43.28 -15.47
N VAL A 548 14.81 43.23 -15.40
CA VAL A 548 13.93 43.30 -16.57
C VAL A 548 14.13 44.61 -17.34
N MET A 549 14.17 45.75 -16.67
CA MET A 549 14.36 47.06 -17.34
C MET A 549 15.74 47.20 -17.99
N SER A 550 16.81 46.65 -17.40
CA SER A 550 18.17 46.69 -17.98
C SER A 550 18.30 45.86 -19.27
N LEU A 551 17.45 44.85 -19.44
CA LEU A 551 17.32 44.07 -20.68
C LEU A 551 16.46 44.80 -21.73
N ILE A 552 15.61 45.75 -21.33
CA ILE A 552 14.74 46.53 -22.22
C ILE A 552 15.40 47.89 -22.56
N ARG A 553 16.41 47.84 -23.44
CA ARG A 553 17.02 49.06 -24.04
C ARG A 553 16.88 49.18 -25.57
N ASN A 554 16.08 48.32 -26.20
CA ASN A 554 15.63 48.49 -27.58
C ASN A 554 14.13 48.14 -27.71
N PRO A 555 13.22 49.12 -27.57
CA PRO A 555 11.77 48.88 -27.44
C PRO A 555 11.10 48.35 -28.72
N ARG A 556 11.80 48.30 -29.86
CA ARG A 556 11.26 47.80 -31.14
C ARG A 556 11.39 46.28 -31.35
N SER A 557 12.00 45.54 -30.42
CA SER A 557 12.24 44.09 -30.58
C SER A 557 11.48 43.17 -29.60
N PHE A 558 10.84 43.72 -28.57
CA PHE A 558 10.12 42.92 -27.55
C PHE A 558 8.62 42.74 -27.84
N THR A 559 8.01 43.65 -28.62
CA THR A 559 6.65 43.50 -29.17
C THR A 559 6.52 42.28 -30.11
N GLY A 560 7.59 41.96 -30.85
CA GLY A 560 7.67 40.82 -31.76
C GLY A 560 7.84 39.44 -31.10
N LEU A 561 7.49 39.27 -29.82
CA LEU A 561 7.49 37.96 -29.13
C LEU A 561 6.20 37.63 -28.36
N PHE A 562 5.21 38.53 -28.38
CA PHE A 562 3.84 38.24 -27.91
C PHE A 562 2.80 38.22 -29.05
N ASN A 563 3.17 38.65 -30.26
CA ASN A 563 2.29 38.65 -31.42
C ASN A 563 2.48 37.39 -32.30
N TRP A 564 2.13 36.22 -31.75
CA TRP A 564 1.47 35.17 -32.55
C TRP A 564 0.12 34.78 -31.92
N VAL A 565 -0.63 35.82 -31.55
CA VAL A 565 -2.06 35.79 -31.30
C VAL A 565 -2.68 36.92 -32.12
N PRO A 566 -3.30 36.64 -33.28
CA PRO A 566 -4.23 37.58 -33.90
C PRO A 566 -5.41 37.76 -32.94
N GLN A 567 -5.56 38.94 -32.35
CA GLN A 567 -6.74 39.26 -31.54
C GLN A 567 -7.94 39.59 -32.44
N VAL A 568 -9.12 39.34 -31.89
CA VAL A 568 -10.41 39.77 -32.44
C VAL A 568 -10.47 41.30 -32.51
N SER A 569 -10.78 41.85 -33.68
CA SER A 569 -11.22 43.23 -33.80
C SER A 569 -12.62 43.40 -33.20
N VAL A 570 -12.80 44.44 -32.39
CA VAL A 570 -14.06 44.75 -31.70
C VAL A 570 -14.80 45.84 -32.48
N GLU A 571 -16.12 45.68 -32.64
CA GLU A 571 -17.03 46.81 -32.84
C GLU A 571 -18.13 46.84 -31.77
N THR A 572 -18.20 48.00 -31.11
CA THR A 572 -19.28 48.58 -30.30
C THR A 572 -18.97 50.09 -30.24
N PRO A 573 -19.94 51.01 -30.00
CA PRO A 573 -21.19 50.80 -29.26
C PRO A 573 -22.45 51.46 -29.87
N PHE A 574 -23.61 51.31 -29.21
CA PHE A 574 -24.29 52.44 -28.54
C PHE A 574 -25.34 51.93 -27.51
N LYS A 575 -26.03 52.85 -26.83
CA LYS A 575 -26.87 52.64 -25.61
C LYS A 575 -28.35 52.40 -26.01
N THR A 576 -29.30 51.93 -25.19
CA THR A 576 -29.74 52.39 -23.83
C THR A 576 -30.52 51.32 -23.00
N GLN A 577 -31.00 51.71 -21.81
CA GLN A 577 -31.86 50.98 -20.84
C GLN A 577 -32.96 51.94 -20.31
N PRO A 578 -34.01 51.49 -19.59
CA PRO A 578 -34.77 50.23 -19.70
C PRO A 578 -36.25 50.60 -20.07
N PRO A 579 -37.28 50.75 -19.20
CA PRO A 579 -37.78 50.03 -18.00
C PRO A 579 -39.02 49.14 -18.31
N GLY A 580 -39.73 48.59 -17.29
CA GLY A 580 -41.08 48.01 -17.47
C GLY A 580 -41.46 46.84 -16.55
N ILE A 581 -41.90 47.10 -15.31
CA ILE A 581 -42.34 46.15 -14.26
C ILE A 581 -43.56 46.81 -13.56
N PRO A 582 -44.61 46.12 -13.02
CA PRO A 582 -44.74 44.72 -12.58
C PRO A 582 -45.91 43.96 -13.31
N ARG A 583 -46.89 43.17 -12.77
CA ARG A 583 -47.37 42.87 -11.40
C ARG A 583 -48.32 41.65 -11.28
N PHE A 584 -48.25 41.00 -10.11
CA PHE A 584 -49.25 40.17 -9.38
C PHE A 584 -49.56 38.69 -9.73
N PHE A 585 -49.93 38.00 -8.64
CA PHE A 585 -50.42 36.63 -8.49
C PHE A 585 -51.96 36.60 -8.52
N THR A 586 -52.54 35.42 -8.76
CA THR A 586 -53.81 35.01 -8.14
C THR A 586 -53.82 33.52 -7.80
N THR A 587 -54.35 33.17 -6.62
CA THR A 587 -54.51 31.78 -6.16
C THR A 587 -55.81 31.62 -5.38
N ARG A 588 -56.66 30.68 -5.79
CA ARG A 588 -57.80 30.03 -5.08
C ARG A 588 -58.47 29.06 -6.07
N ARG A 589 -59.16 27.97 -5.69
CA ARG A 589 -59.06 27.05 -4.53
C ARG A 589 -60.01 25.87 -4.83
N THR A 590 -59.62 24.65 -4.45
CA THR A 590 -60.48 23.52 -3.97
C THR A 590 -61.97 23.46 -4.33
N ILE A 591 -62.42 22.31 -4.84
CA ILE A 591 -63.61 21.55 -4.38
C ILE A 591 -63.44 20.07 -4.82
N ASP A 592 -63.92 19.14 -4.00
CA ASP A 592 -63.94 17.69 -4.26
C ASP A 592 -65.32 17.24 -4.77
N ALA A 593 -65.39 16.23 -5.66
CA ALA A 593 -66.52 15.26 -5.77
C ALA A 593 -66.36 14.26 -6.96
N GLU A 594 -66.07 13.01 -6.62
CA GLU A 594 -66.71 11.75 -7.06
C GLU A 594 -67.34 11.48 -8.46
N VAL A 595 -67.02 10.26 -8.95
CA VAL A 595 -67.89 9.24 -9.61
C VAL A 595 -67.93 9.07 -11.14
N SER A 596 -67.81 7.77 -11.52
CA SER A 596 -68.05 7.10 -12.83
C SER A 596 -66.96 7.23 -13.92
N GLY A 597 -66.76 6.15 -14.71
CA GLY A 597 -65.84 6.12 -15.87
C GLY A 597 -64.76 5.03 -15.92
N GLU A 598 -65.09 3.77 -15.58
CA GLU A 598 -64.37 2.51 -15.88
C GLU A 598 -62.85 2.32 -15.59
N LYS A 599 -62.49 1.11 -15.13
CA LYS A 599 -61.09 0.65 -15.01
C LYS A 599 -60.71 -0.23 -16.21
N TRP A 600 -59.52 -0.02 -16.76
CA TRP A 600 -58.72 -1.10 -17.36
C TRP A 600 -57.43 -1.28 -16.57
N THR A 601 -56.94 -2.51 -16.46
CA THR A 601 -56.06 -2.93 -15.34
C THR A 601 -54.66 -3.34 -15.79
N VAL A 602 -53.65 -2.66 -15.22
CA VAL A 602 -52.24 -3.09 -15.34
C VAL A 602 -52.08 -4.51 -14.79
N ARG A 603 -51.59 -5.45 -15.61
CA ARG A 603 -51.41 -6.85 -15.21
C ARG A 603 -50.41 -6.96 -14.05
N PRO A 604 -50.70 -7.71 -12.96
CA PRO A 604 -49.78 -7.86 -11.84
C PRO A 604 -48.44 -8.49 -12.26
N ARG A 605 -47.32 -8.03 -11.68
CA ARG A 605 -45.96 -8.57 -11.95
C ARG A 605 -45.85 -10.10 -11.81
N ALA A 606 -46.67 -10.72 -10.97
CA ALA A 606 -46.73 -12.18 -10.83
C ALA A 606 -47.16 -12.89 -12.13
N VAL A 607 -48.05 -12.29 -12.93
CA VAL A 607 -48.50 -12.82 -14.23
C VAL A 607 -47.37 -12.74 -15.25
N ILE A 608 -46.68 -11.59 -15.33
CA ILE A 608 -45.53 -11.37 -16.21
C ILE A 608 -44.42 -12.39 -15.92
N ARG A 609 -44.09 -12.60 -14.63
CA ARG A 609 -43.09 -13.61 -14.25
C ARG A 609 -43.55 -15.02 -14.61
N LYS A 610 -44.83 -15.38 -14.41
CA LYS A 610 -45.36 -16.70 -14.80
C LYS A 610 -45.31 -16.93 -16.31
N MET A 611 -45.52 -15.90 -17.12
CA MET A 611 -45.35 -15.96 -18.59
C MET A 611 -43.89 -16.16 -19.00
N ALA A 612 -42.94 -15.48 -18.35
CA ALA A 612 -41.51 -15.70 -18.57
C ALA A 612 -41.07 -17.12 -18.18
N GLN A 613 -41.61 -17.67 -17.08
CA GLN A 613 -41.39 -19.06 -16.67
C GLN A 613 -41.87 -20.05 -17.74
N VAL A 614 -43.03 -19.82 -18.38
CA VAL A 614 -43.51 -20.67 -19.48
C VAL A 614 -42.59 -20.59 -20.70
N ALA A 615 -42.26 -19.38 -21.17
CA ALA A 615 -41.38 -19.19 -22.33
C ALA A 615 -39.99 -19.83 -22.16
N MET A 616 -39.44 -19.76 -20.94
CA MET A 616 -38.17 -20.41 -20.61
C MET A 616 -38.28 -21.91 -20.41
N PHE A 617 -39.41 -22.42 -19.88
CA PHE A 617 -39.67 -23.86 -19.86
C PHE A 617 -39.69 -24.43 -21.28
N ASP A 618 -40.40 -23.79 -22.20
CA ASP A 618 -40.45 -24.21 -23.60
C ASP A 618 -39.07 -24.18 -24.27
N TYR A 619 -38.26 -23.15 -23.98
CA TYR A 619 -36.87 -23.12 -24.46
C TYR A 619 -36.06 -24.31 -23.91
N PHE A 620 -36.02 -24.53 -22.60
CA PHE A 620 -35.22 -25.59 -22.00
C PHE A 620 -35.69 -27.01 -22.36
N TYR A 621 -37.01 -27.23 -22.43
CA TYR A 621 -37.60 -28.53 -22.73
C TYR A 621 -37.67 -28.80 -24.23
N HIS A 622 -38.37 -27.96 -25.00
CA HIS A 622 -38.64 -28.20 -26.42
C HIS A 622 -37.48 -27.80 -27.35
N ASN A 623 -36.79 -26.68 -27.09
CA ASN A 623 -35.68 -26.23 -27.95
C ASN A 623 -34.31 -26.80 -27.55
N ARG A 624 -34.09 -27.11 -26.27
CA ARG A 624 -32.78 -27.58 -25.75
C ARG A 624 -32.76 -29.07 -25.35
N GLY A 625 -33.92 -29.73 -25.29
CA GLY A 625 -34.01 -31.17 -25.03
C GLY A 625 -33.68 -31.58 -23.59
N LEU A 626 -33.68 -30.65 -22.64
CA LEU A 626 -33.43 -30.96 -21.22
C LEU A 626 -34.64 -31.71 -20.63
N GLN A 627 -34.39 -32.63 -19.70
CA GLN A 627 -35.48 -33.39 -19.08
C GLN A 627 -36.52 -32.48 -18.41
N PHE A 628 -37.80 -32.86 -18.47
CA PHE A 628 -38.94 -32.08 -17.97
C PHE A 628 -38.71 -31.47 -16.58
N LEU A 629 -38.28 -32.27 -15.60
CA LEU A 629 -38.08 -31.83 -14.20
C LEU A 629 -36.88 -30.86 -14.03
N VAL A 630 -35.92 -30.89 -14.96
CA VAL A 630 -34.76 -29.98 -14.99
C VAL A 630 -35.18 -28.66 -15.62
N ALA A 631 -35.82 -28.70 -16.80
CA ALA A 631 -36.39 -27.53 -17.47
C ALA A 631 -37.42 -26.80 -16.59
N GLU A 632 -38.28 -27.54 -15.89
CA GLU A 632 -39.25 -27.00 -14.93
C GLU A 632 -38.56 -26.31 -13.74
N SER A 633 -37.49 -26.90 -13.21
CA SER A 633 -36.75 -26.28 -12.11
C SER A 633 -36.02 -25.01 -12.55
N MET A 634 -35.28 -25.07 -13.66
CA MET A 634 -34.53 -23.93 -14.22
C MET A 634 -35.43 -22.74 -14.55
N SER A 635 -36.58 -23.01 -15.17
CA SER A 635 -37.55 -21.97 -15.49
C SER A 635 -38.22 -21.37 -14.25
N LYS A 636 -38.68 -22.19 -13.30
CA LYS A 636 -39.43 -21.71 -12.13
C LYS A 636 -38.56 -21.07 -11.05
N ASN A 637 -37.38 -21.63 -10.79
CA ASN A 637 -36.58 -21.36 -9.58
C ASN A 637 -35.37 -20.43 -9.81
N ALA A 638 -35.21 -19.81 -10.99
CA ALA A 638 -34.16 -18.82 -11.29
C ALA A 638 -34.69 -17.37 -11.39
N PRO A 639 -35.32 -16.80 -10.33
CA PRO A 639 -36.01 -15.51 -10.42
C PRO A 639 -35.11 -14.32 -10.74
N VAL A 640 -33.83 -14.32 -10.38
CA VAL A 640 -32.89 -13.23 -10.68
C VAL A 640 -32.45 -13.28 -12.14
N PHE A 641 -32.15 -14.47 -12.68
CA PHE A 641 -31.97 -14.68 -14.11
C PHE A 641 -33.21 -14.23 -14.90
N ASN A 642 -34.41 -14.69 -14.53
CA ASN A 642 -35.66 -14.34 -15.22
C ASN A 642 -35.93 -12.82 -15.18
N ASP A 643 -35.79 -12.18 -14.01
CA ASP A 643 -35.92 -10.74 -13.86
C ASP A 643 -34.81 -9.96 -14.59
N ASN A 644 -33.66 -10.57 -14.90
CA ASN A 644 -32.60 -9.96 -15.72
C ASN A 644 -32.84 -10.15 -17.23
N LEU A 645 -33.35 -11.29 -17.66
CA LEU A 645 -33.78 -11.52 -19.04
C LEU A 645 -34.89 -10.54 -19.43
N LEU A 646 -35.90 -10.36 -18.57
CA LEU A 646 -36.99 -9.40 -18.79
C LEU A 646 -36.50 -7.93 -18.91
N LYS A 647 -35.43 -7.54 -18.20
CA LYS A 647 -34.81 -6.20 -18.34
C LYS A 647 -34.10 -5.99 -19.67
N LYS A 648 -33.67 -7.05 -20.35
CA LYS A 648 -33.04 -6.97 -21.68
C LYS A 648 -34.04 -6.79 -22.83
N LEU A 649 -35.34 -6.90 -22.54
CA LEU A 649 -36.42 -7.00 -23.54
C LEU A 649 -37.32 -5.75 -23.65
N ASP A 650 -37.11 -4.74 -22.81
CA ASP A 650 -37.78 -3.41 -22.82
C ASP A 650 -39.30 -3.47 -23.09
N VAL A 651 -39.99 -4.31 -22.29
CA VAL A 651 -41.38 -4.73 -22.54
C VAL A 651 -42.38 -3.69 -22.01
N ASP A 652 -43.07 -2.99 -22.93
CA ASP A 652 -44.28 -2.23 -22.63
C ASP A 652 -45.45 -3.14 -22.18
N ALA A 653 -46.26 -2.64 -21.24
CA ALA A 653 -47.07 -3.50 -20.37
C ALA A 653 -48.32 -4.15 -21.00
N ASP A 654 -48.69 -3.78 -22.23
CA ASP A 654 -49.97 -4.16 -22.86
C ASP A 654 -49.89 -5.38 -23.79
N ALA A 655 -48.69 -5.87 -24.15
CA ALA A 655 -48.47 -6.99 -25.07
C ALA A 655 -48.77 -8.38 -24.46
N GLY A 656 -50.03 -8.60 -24.07
CA GLY A 656 -50.46 -9.66 -23.16
C GLY A 656 -50.35 -11.12 -23.64
N GLU A 657 -50.17 -11.37 -24.94
CA GLU A 657 -49.90 -12.70 -25.51
C GLU A 657 -48.57 -12.73 -26.29
N ASP A 658 -48.17 -11.63 -26.91
CA ASP A 658 -46.92 -11.55 -27.68
C ASP A 658 -45.66 -11.56 -26.79
N LEU A 659 -45.78 -11.38 -25.47
CA LEU A 659 -44.64 -11.48 -24.55
C LEU A 659 -43.97 -12.86 -24.55
N VAL A 660 -44.75 -13.95 -24.45
CA VAL A 660 -44.19 -15.32 -24.49
C VAL A 660 -43.50 -15.53 -25.84
N ARG A 661 -44.17 -15.15 -26.93
CA ARG A 661 -43.65 -15.25 -28.30
C ARG A 661 -42.39 -14.41 -28.51
N SER A 662 -42.27 -13.25 -27.86
CA SER A 662 -41.12 -12.36 -27.93
C SER A 662 -39.93 -12.88 -27.12
N ILE A 663 -40.16 -13.47 -25.94
CA ILE A 663 -39.11 -14.15 -25.17
C ILE A 663 -38.60 -15.36 -25.97
N THR A 664 -39.48 -16.21 -26.50
CA THR A 664 -39.09 -17.37 -27.32
C THR A 664 -38.33 -16.95 -28.58
N ARG A 665 -38.81 -15.94 -29.33
CA ARG A 665 -38.08 -15.36 -30.47
C ARG A 665 -36.71 -14.82 -30.07
N PHE A 666 -36.59 -14.13 -28.94
CA PHE A 666 -35.31 -13.60 -28.46
C PHE A 666 -34.33 -14.74 -28.16
N LEU A 667 -34.77 -15.77 -27.44
CA LEU A 667 -33.95 -16.93 -27.06
C LEU A 667 -33.54 -17.79 -28.26
N TRP A 668 -34.31 -17.82 -29.35
CA TRP A 668 -33.91 -18.47 -30.62
C TRP A 668 -32.70 -17.80 -31.30
N PHE A 669 -32.55 -16.47 -31.16
CA PHE A 669 -31.43 -15.73 -31.76
C PHE A 669 -30.32 -15.35 -30.75
N HIS A 670 -30.59 -15.48 -29.44
CA HIS A 670 -29.68 -15.16 -28.36
C HIS A 670 -29.69 -16.33 -27.34
N PRO A 671 -29.03 -17.46 -27.67
CA PRO A 671 -28.95 -18.60 -26.77
C PRO A 671 -28.28 -18.19 -25.45
N VAL A 672 -28.85 -18.65 -24.34
CA VAL A 672 -28.40 -18.30 -23.00
C VAL A 672 -27.44 -19.35 -22.43
N ASN A 673 -26.53 -18.92 -21.55
CA ASN A 673 -25.75 -19.83 -20.73
C ASN A 673 -26.68 -20.56 -19.75
N GLU A 674 -26.84 -21.86 -19.92
CA GLU A 674 -27.75 -22.71 -19.14
C GLU A 674 -27.25 -22.95 -17.71
N PHE A 675 -25.95 -22.80 -17.44
CA PHE A 675 -25.38 -22.95 -16.10
C PHE A 675 -25.81 -21.82 -15.16
N GLU A 676 -26.12 -20.61 -15.66
CA GLU A 676 -26.66 -19.52 -14.82
C GLU A 676 -28.03 -19.88 -14.19
N PRO A 677 -29.10 -20.16 -14.96
CA PRO A 677 -30.40 -20.52 -14.41
C PRO A 677 -30.39 -21.92 -13.76
N PHE A 678 -29.51 -22.84 -14.20
CA PHE A 678 -29.32 -24.12 -13.51
C PHE A 678 -28.82 -23.90 -12.08
N LEU A 679 -27.67 -23.24 -11.89
CA LEU A 679 -27.07 -23.04 -10.58
C LEU A 679 -27.93 -22.14 -9.67
N GLU A 680 -28.65 -21.16 -10.23
CA GLU A 680 -29.65 -20.41 -9.47
C GLU A 680 -30.82 -21.31 -9.02
N SER A 681 -31.31 -22.21 -9.88
CA SER A 681 -32.38 -23.16 -9.53
C SER A 681 -31.99 -24.20 -8.47
N LEU A 682 -30.69 -24.41 -8.23
CA LEU A 682 -30.15 -25.21 -7.12
C LEU A 682 -30.02 -24.40 -5.81
N GLY A 683 -30.47 -23.15 -5.78
CA GLY A 683 -30.47 -22.27 -4.60
C GLY A 683 -29.21 -21.40 -4.41
N LEU A 684 -28.23 -21.48 -5.32
CA LEU A 684 -27.03 -20.63 -5.25
C LEU A 684 -27.35 -19.20 -5.71
N LYS A 685 -26.75 -18.20 -5.06
CA LYS A 685 -26.88 -16.80 -5.50
C LYS A 685 -25.86 -16.51 -6.61
N PRO A 686 -26.12 -15.57 -7.55
CA PRO A 686 -25.16 -15.23 -8.61
C PRO A 686 -23.76 -14.80 -8.13
N SER A 687 -23.62 -14.30 -6.90
CA SER A 687 -22.32 -14.02 -6.28
C SER A 687 -21.54 -15.27 -5.84
N GLU A 688 -22.23 -16.40 -5.68
CA GLU A 688 -21.69 -17.67 -5.20
C GLU A 688 -21.37 -18.63 -6.35
N PHE A 689 -22.08 -18.55 -7.49
CA PHE A 689 -21.84 -19.42 -8.65
C PHE A 689 -21.08 -18.77 -9.82
N SER A 690 -20.83 -17.46 -9.80
CA SER A 690 -20.15 -16.73 -10.89
C SER A 690 -18.69 -17.13 -11.18
N HIS A 691 -18.10 -17.98 -10.34
CA HIS A 691 -16.78 -18.61 -10.52
C HIS A 691 -16.86 -20.14 -10.66
N LEU A 692 -18.08 -20.70 -10.67
CA LEU A 692 -18.37 -22.13 -10.81
C LEU A 692 -18.93 -22.47 -12.20
N ILE A 693 -19.47 -21.47 -12.92
CA ILE A 693 -19.88 -21.59 -14.32
C ILE A 693 -18.68 -22.06 -15.17
N PRO A 694 -18.81 -23.10 -16.01
CA PRO A 694 -17.77 -23.47 -16.96
C PRO A 694 -17.51 -22.33 -17.95
N CYS A 695 -16.23 -22.10 -18.24
CA CYS A 695 -15.81 -21.09 -19.22
C CYS A 695 -15.79 -21.65 -20.64
N ASP A 696 -15.65 -22.97 -20.76
CA ASP A 696 -15.58 -23.76 -21.99
C ASP A 696 -16.96 -24.25 -22.48
N LYS A 697 -18.01 -24.17 -21.65
CA LYS A 697 -19.35 -24.71 -21.94
C LYS A 697 -20.44 -23.67 -21.68
N MET A 698 -21.43 -23.63 -22.56
CA MET A 698 -22.62 -22.78 -22.41
C MET A 698 -23.89 -23.59 -22.13
N PHE A 699 -23.88 -24.89 -22.40
CA PHE A 699 -25.06 -25.76 -22.31
C PHE A 699 -24.82 -26.97 -21.41
N LEU A 700 -25.85 -27.44 -20.69
CA LEU A 700 -25.73 -28.54 -19.74
C LEU A 700 -25.45 -29.89 -20.43
N ASN A 701 -25.86 -30.04 -21.69
CA ASN A 701 -25.60 -31.23 -22.50
C ASN A 701 -24.17 -31.31 -23.06
N GLU A 702 -23.37 -30.24 -22.93
CA GLU A 702 -21.91 -30.28 -23.17
C GLU A 702 -21.16 -30.91 -21.98
N ASP A 703 -21.86 -31.24 -20.89
CA ASP A 703 -21.34 -31.99 -19.75
C ASP A 703 -22.09 -33.32 -19.59
N ALA A 704 -21.58 -34.35 -20.25
CA ALA A 704 -22.23 -35.65 -20.40
C ALA A 704 -22.62 -36.34 -19.07
N PHE A 705 -21.90 -36.04 -17.98
CA PHE A 705 -22.09 -36.69 -16.68
C PHE A 705 -22.84 -35.81 -15.66
N LEU A 706 -22.86 -34.49 -15.84
CA LEU A 706 -23.48 -33.54 -14.90
C LEU A 706 -24.92 -33.89 -14.57
N LEU A 707 -25.76 -34.08 -15.60
CA LEU A 707 -27.16 -34.39 -15.41
C LEU A 707 -27.36 -35.81 -14.88
N GLU A 708 -26.55 -36.79 -15.30
CA GLU A 708 -26.64 -38.16 -14.76
C GLU A 708 -26.38 -38.17 -13.24
N ASN A 709 -25.27 -37.58 -12.79
CA ASN A 709 -24.92 -37.54 -11.37
C ASN A 709 -25.91 -36.70 -10.54
N TYR A 710 -26.44 -35.61 -11.10
CA TYR A 710 -27.57 -34.88 -10.51
C TYR A 710 -28.80 -35.78 -10.32
N HIS A 711 -29.15 -36.61 -11.30
CA HIS A 711 -30.24 -37.57 -11.18
C HIS A 711 -29.93 -38.71 -10.19
N VAL A 712 -28.68 -39.15 -10.06
CA VAL A 712 -28.28 -40.13 -9.02
C VAL A 712 -28.54 -39.56 -7.62
N PHE A 713 -28.11 -38.33 -7.32
CA PHE A 713 -28.41 -37.70 -6.02
C PHE A 713 -29.90 -37.47 -5.79
N TRP A 714 -30.65 -37.05 -6.82
CA TRP A 714 -32.10 -36.82 -6.74
C TRP A 714 -32.84 -38.14 -6.43
N ASN A 715 -32.51 -39.22 -7.13
CA ASN A 715 -33.08 -40.56 -6.90
C ASN A 715 -32.63 -41.16 -5.55
N TYR A 716 -31.48 -40.71 -5.02
CA TYR A 716 -31.07 -41.01 -3.65
C TYR A 716 -31.88 -40.25 -2.59
N GLY A 717 -32.66 -39.23 -2.97
CA GLY A 717 -33.53 -38.46 -2.08
C GLY A 717 -32.91 -37.17 -1.53
N ILE A 718 -31.86 -36.65 -2.18
CA ILE A 718 -31.31 -35.33 -1.86
C ILE A 718 -32.13 -34.24 -2.58
N GLY A 719 -32.55 -33.21 -1.86
CA GLY A 719 -33.36 -32.11 -2.40
C GLY A 719 -32.57 -31.14 -3.30
N ARG A 720 -33.26 -30.50 -4.25
CA ARG A 720 -32.67 -29.58 -5.25
C ARG A 720 -31.92 -28.42 -4.60
N GLU A 721 -32.49 -27.87 -3.56
CA GLU A 721 -31.95 -26.78 -2.73
C GLU A 721 -30.65 -27.17 -1.99
N LYS A 722 -30.35 -28.46 -1.88
CA LYS A 722 -29.12 -29.00 -1.27
C LYS A 722 -28.05 -29.30 -2.34
N MET A 723 -28.45 -29.62 -3.57
CA MET A 723 -27.53 -29.87 -4.69
C MET A 723 -26.60 -28.68 -4.96
N GLY A 724 -27.08 -27.44 -4.78
CA GLY A 724 -26.26 -26.25 -4.99
C GLY A 724 -25.04 -26.20 -4.07
N LYS A 725 -25.20 -26.65 -2.81
CA LYS A 725 -24.08 -26.79 -1.87
C LYS A 725 -23.11 -27.89 -2.31
N ILE A 726 -23.63 -29.06 -2.71
CA ILE A 726 -22.81 -30.18 -3.22
C ILE A 726 -21.98 -29.72 -4.44
N PHE A 727 -22.60 -29.01 -5.39
CA PHE A 727 -21.92 -28.50 -6.58
C PHE A 727 -20.85 -27.43 -6.26
N LYS A 728 -21.06 -26.65 -5.19
CA LYS A 728 -20.14 -25.61 -4.72
C LYS A 728 -18.95 -26.15 -3.93
N GLU A 729 -19.11 -27.29 -3.25
CA GLU A 729 -18.09 -27.88 -2.36
C GLU A 729 -17.40 -29.14 -2.94
N ALA A 730 -18.00 -29.78 -3.94
CA ALA A 730 -17.49 -31.00 -4.57
C ALA A 730 -17.98 -31.14 -6.03
N ARG A 731 -17.69 -30.14 -6.88
CA ARG A 731 -18.09 -30.11 -8.30
C ARG A 731 -17.66 -31.36 -9.07
N GLU A 732 -16.50 -31.92 -8.72
CA GLU A 732 -15.89 -33.12 -9.30
C GLU A 732 -16.83 -34.32 -9.29
N VAL A 733 -17.70 -34.41 -8.27
CA VAL A 733 -18.63 -35.54 -8.09
C VAL A 733 -19.75 -35.53 -9.13
N PHE A 734 -20.02 -34.39 -9.77
CA PHE A 734 -20.93 -34.31 -10.92
C PHE A 734 -20.26 -34.70 -12.24
N GLY A 735 -18.93 -34.71 -12.31
CA GLY A 735 -18.16 -35.12 -13.49
C GLY A 735 -17.76 -36.59 -13.50
N TYR A 736 -18.32 -37.42 -12.61
CA TYR A 736 -18.00 -38.85 -12.53
C TYR A 736 -18.67 -39.68 -13.62
N GLU A 737 -17.93 -40.65 -14.18
CA GLU A 737 -18.43 -41.58 -15.17
C GLU A 737 -19.66 -42.38 -14.68
N THR A 738 -20.47 -42.82 -15.63
CA THR A 738 -21.75 -43.49 -15.43
C THR A 738 -21.70 -44.56 -14.34
N GLY A 739 -22.54 -44.41 -13.31
CA GLY A 739 -22.63 -45.33 -12.17
C GLY A 739 -21.50 -45.29 -11.13
N VAL A 740 -20.42 -44.52 -11.32
CA VAL A 740 -19.34 -44.39 -10.32
C VAL A 740 -19.83 -43.73 -9.03
N LEU A 741 -20.64 -42.68 -9.13
CA LEU A 741 -21.27 -42.03 -7.98
C LEU A 741 -22.20 -42.99 -7.21
N ALA A 742 -23.06 -43.73 -7.92
CA ALA A 742 -23.95 -44.71 -7.31
C ALA A 742 -23.16 -45.82 -6.58
N SER A 743 -22.02 -46.23 -7.14
CA SER A 743 -21.12 -47.22 -6.53
C SER A 743 -20.43 -46.69 -5.27
N LYS A 744 -20.02 -45.42 -5.26
CA LYS A 744 -19.46 -44.73 -4.08
C LYS A 744 -20.49 -44.62 -2.95
N ILE A 745 -21.74 -44.26 -3.27
CA ILE A 745 -22.83 -44.19 -2.27
C ILE A 745 -23.11 -45.58 -1.67
N LYS A 746 -23.19 -46.62 -2.51
CA LYS A 746 -23.33 -48.02 -2.05
C LYS A 746 -22.17 -48.50 -1.19
N ALA A 747 -20.94 -48.06 -1.45
CA ALA A 747 -19.80 -48.39 -0.61
C ALA A 747 -19.94 -47.81 0.81
N TYR A 748 -20.55 -46.63 0.97
CA TYR A 748 -20.90 -46.08 2.28
C TYR A 748 -22.12 -46.76 2.92
N GLU A 749 -23.13 -47.19 2.15
CA GLU A 749 -24.22 -48.05 2.66
C GLU A 749 -23.67 -49.38 3.23
N GLY A 750 -22.67 -49.95 2.56
CA GLY A 750 -21.95 -51.14 3.02
C GLY A 750 -21.18 -51.00 4.34
N LEU A 751 -20.99 -49.77 4.85
CA LEU A 751 -20.43 -49.51 6.18
C LEU A 751 -21.51 -49.49 7.29
N GLY A 752 -22.75 -49.89 6.99
CA GLY A 752 -23.87 -49.92 7.93
C GLY A 752 -24.54 -48.56 8.16
N PHE A 753 -24.28 -47.58 7.30
CA PHE A 753 -24.90 -46.27 7.37
C PHE A 753 -26.29 -46.28 6.71
N SER A 754 -27.30 -45.74 7.42
CA SER A 754 -28.67 -45.67 6.89
C SER A 754 -28.80 -44.64 5.76
N LYS A 755 -29.70 -44.87 4.80
CA LYS A 755 -29.98 -43.94 3.70
C LYS A 755 -30.34 -42.52 4.16
N LEU A 756 -31.00 -42.39 5.32
CA LEU A 756 -31.33 -41.11 5.94
C LEU A 756 -30.10 -40.40 6.51
N PHE A 757 -29.20 -41.13 7.17
CA PHE A 757 -27.92 -40.56 7.62
C PHE A 757 -27.06 -40.17 6.42
N LEU A 758 -26.97 -41.01 5.40
CA LEU A 758 -26.14 -40.75 4.21
C LEU A 758 -26.63 -39.57 3.36
N SER A 759 -27.93 -39.42 3.13
CA SER A 759 -28.44 -38.27 2.38
C SER A 759 -28.14 -36.95 3.10
N LYS A 760 -28.22 -36.92 4.43
CA LYS A 760 -27.81 -35.77 5.25
C LYS A 760 -26.29 -35.58 5.26
N LEU A 761 -25.53 -36.66 5.44
CA LEU A 761 -24.06 -36.67 5.50
C LEU A 761 -23.43 -36.16 4.20
N ILE A 762 -23.96 -36.56 3.04
CA ILE A 762 -23.50 -36.09 1.72
C ILE A 762 -23.73 -34.58 1.55
N VAL A 763 -24.80 -34.02 2.12
CA VAL A 763 -25.06 -32.56 2.11
C VAL A 763 -24.19 -31.83 3.13
N CYS A 764 -23.85 -32.45 4.26
CA CYS A 764 -22.98 -31.89 5.30
C CYS A 764 -21.48 -31.96 4.94
N SER A 765 -21.06 -32.95 4.16
CA SER A 765 -19.68 -33.12 3.69
C SER A 765 -19.63 -33.74 2.27
N PRO A 766 -19.91 -32.96 1.22
CA PRO A 766 -19.88 -33.45 -0.17
C PRO A 766 -18.55 -34.11 -0.57
N SER A 767 -17.44 -33.66 0.03
CA SER A 767 -16.09 -34.13 -0.21
C SER A 767 -15.82 -35.59 0.19
N ILE A 768 -16.67 -36.26 0.99
CA ILE A 768 -16.50 -37.69 1.33
C ILE A 768 -16.64 -38.62 0.10
N LEU A 769 -17.24 -38.12 -0.97
CA LEU A 769 -17.39 -38.84 -2.24
C LEU A 769 -16.18 -38.66 -3.16
N ILE A 770 -15.28 -37.72 -2.86
CA ILE A 770 -14.05 -37.47 -3.62
C ILE A 770 -12.96 -38.47 -3.20
N GLY A 771 -12.33 -39.13 -4.17
CA GLY A 771 -11.26 -40.09 -3.92
C GLY A 771 -11.76 -41.43 -3.35
N ASN A 772 -11.00 -42.00 -2.41
CA ASN A 772 -11.31 -43.25 -1.72
C ASN A 772 -12.10 -43.00 -0.41
N THR A 773 -12.60 -44.07 0.22
CA THR A 773 -13.36 -44.01 1.48
C THR A 773 -12.68 -43.13 2.55
N ASN A 774 -13.42 -42.19 3.12
CA ASN A 774 -12.88 -41.23 4.08
C ASN A 774 -12.55 -41.91 5.42
N VAL A 775 -11.25 -42.11 5.67
CA VAL A 775 -10.72 -42.80 6.86
C VAL A 775 -11.01 -42.02 8.15
N GLU A 776 -10.99 -40.68 8.10
CA GLU A 776 -11.17 -39.88 9.32
C GLU A 776 -12.64 -39.82 9.74
N LEU A 777 -13.58 -39.86 8.79
CA LEU A 777 -15.00 -40.13 9.06
C LEU A 777 -15.17 -41.48 9.77
N ALA A 778 -14.49 -42.54 9.30
CA ALA A 778 -14.58 -43.86 9.93
C ALA A 778 -14.11 -43.83 11.39
N LYS A 779 -12.95 -43.19 11.67
CA LYS A 779 -12.42 -42.99 13.03
C LYS A 779 -13.35 -42.16 13.92
N VAL A 780 -13.91 -41.06 13.42
CA VAL A 780 -14.87 -40.24 14.18
C VAL A 780 -16.11 -41.06 14.58
N MET A 781 -16.66 -41.84 13.64
CA MET A 781 -17.82 -42.69 13.92
C MET A 781 -17.48 -43.88 14.83
N GLU A 782 -16.23 -44.38 14.80
CA GLU A 782 -15.73 -45.39 15.74
C GLU A 782 -15.65 -44.82 17.17
N MET A 783 -15.00 -43.67 17.38
CA MET A 783 -14.92 -43.01 18.69
C MET A 783 -16.30 -42.64 19.25
N LEU A 784 -17.22 -42.16 18.40
CA LEU A 784 -18.58 -41.84 18.84
C LEU A 784 -19.36 -43.11 19.23
N ARG A 785 -19.17 -44.23 18.52
CA ARG A 785 -19.77 -45.52 18.89
C ARG A 785 -19.18 -46.11 20.17
N SER A 786 -17.88 -45.97 20.45
CA SER A 786 -17.28 -46.46 21.71
C SER A 786 -17.81 -45.71 22.94
N MET A 787 -18.17 -44.43 22.80
CA MET A 787 -18.89 -43.67 23.82
C MET A 787 -20.42 -43.92 23.84
N GLY A 788 -20.93 -44.82 23.00
CA GLY A 788 -22.35 -45.20 22.94
C GLY A 788 -23.26 -44.21 22.20
N PHE A 789 -22.72 -43.32 21.36
CA PHE A 789 -23.52 -42.47 20.49
C PHE A 789 -23.92 -43.21 19.19
N GLY A 790 -25.22 -43.37 18.98
CA GLY A 790 -25.78 -43.97 17.76
C GLY A 790 -25.76 -43.03 16.55
N LEU A 791 -26.00 -43.57 15.36
CA LEU A 791 -26.05 -42.79 14.11
C LEU A 791 -27.11 -41.68 14.17
N ASP A 792 -28.24 -41.93 14.82
CA ASP A 792 -29.34 -40.96 14.91
C ASP A 792 -28.95 -39.72 15.71
N TRP A 793 -28.20 -39.87 16.82
CA TRP A 793 -27.67 -38.75 17.60
C TRP A 793 -26.66 -37.91 16.80
N VAL A 794 -25.83 -38.54 15.97
CA VAL A 794 -24.94 -37.83 15.03
C VAL A 794 -25.79 -37.12 13.95
N THR A 795 -26.85 -37.78 13.47
CA THR A 795 -27.78 -37.22 12.48
C THR A 795 -28.48 -35.97 13.03
N GLU A 796 -28.91 -35.95 14.29
CA GLU A 796 -29.52 -34.80 14.95
C GLU A 796 -28.58 -33.60 15.05
N ASN A 797 -27.30 -33.84 15.35
CA ASN A 797 -26.31 -32.78 15.61
C ASN A 797 -25.60 -32.23 14.35
N LEU A 798 -25.71 -32.93 13.21
CA LEU A 798 -25.32 -32.39 11.90
C LEU A 798 -26.34 -31.34 11.41
N SER A 799 -25.87 -30.21 10.91
CA SER A 799 -26.69 -29.17 10.26
C SER A 799 -26.39 -29.14 8.76
N GLU A 800 -27.43 -29.24 7.92
CA GLU A 800 -27.29 -29.22 6.46
C GLU A 800 -26.76 -27.87 5.94
N GLU A 801 -26.95 -26.78 6.71
CA GLU A 801 -26.38 -25.46 6.43
C GLU A 801 -24.85 -25.41 6.65
N ALA A 802 -24.31 -26.27 7.53
CA ALA A 802 -22.90 -26.27 7.92
C ALA A 802 -22.10 -27.34 7.16
N SER A 803 -20.81 -27.10 6.96
CA SER A 803 -19.93 -27.97 6.17
C SER A 803 -18.82 -28.53 7.07
N TYR A 804 -18.63 -29.85 7.06
CA TYR A 804 -17.86 -30.55 8.11
C TYR A 804 -16.56 -31.19 7.57
N ASP A 805 -15.45 -30.93 8.27
CA ASP A 805 -14.15 -31.58 8.09
C ASP A 805 -13.94 -32.64 9.19
N TRP A 806 -14.04 -33.91 8.77
CA TRP A 806 -13.86 -35.07 9.63
C TRP A 806 -12.43 -35.20 10.18
N SER A 807 -11.42 -34.60 9.53
CA SER A 807 -10.05 -34.58 10.04
C SER A 807 -9.89 -33.60 11.22
N SER A 808 -10.54 -32.43 11.16
CA SER A 808 -10.66 -31.51 12.30
C SER A 808 -11.49 -32.11 13.43
N MET A 809 -12.63 -32.74 13.11
CA MET A 809 -13.47 -33.40 14.13
C MET A 809 -12.70 -34.53 14.85
N HIS A 810 -11.94 -35.34 14.12
CA HIS A 810 -11.08 -36.40 14.69
C HIS A 810 -9.99 -35.83 15.62
N ARG A 811 -9.33 -34.72 15.22
CA ARG A 811 -8.37 -34.00 16.06
C ARG A 811 -9.02 -33.42 17.32
N CYS A 812 -10.22 -32.85 17.20
CA CYS A 812 -10.96 -32.29 18.33
C CYS A 812 -11.43 -33.39 19.31
N LEU A 813 -11.93 -34.52 18.81
CA LEU A 813 -12.31 -35.68 19.62
C LEU A 813 -11.10 -36.27 20.35
N SER A 814 -9.98 -36.47 19.64
CA SER A 814 -8.72 -36.92 20.25
C SER A 814 -8.27 -35.97 21.35
N PHE A 815 -8.26 -34.66 21.06
CA PHE A 815 -7.88 -33.63 22.05
C PHE A 815 -8.80 -33.60 23.28
N LEU A 816 -10.11 -33.80 23.13
CA LEU A 816 -11.05 -33.84 24.26
C LEU A 816 -10.82 -35.09 25.12
N ARG A 817 -10.57 -36.26 24.52
CA ARG A 817 -10.15 -37.48 25.24
C ARG A 817 -8.82 -37.27 25.96
N ASP A 818 -7.88 -36.57 25.33
CA ASP A 818 -6.59 -36.20 25.93
C ASP A 818 -6.71 -35.08 27.00
N LEU A 819 -7.91 -34.54 27.25
CA LEU A 819 -8.22 -33.62 28.37
C LEU A 819 -8.95 -34.31 29.54
N CYS A 820 -9.98 -35.10 29.28
CA CYS A 820 -10.77 -35.80 30.31
C CYS A 820 -9.93 -36.84 31.06
N VAL A 821 -10.32 -37.21 32.28
CA VAL A 821 -9.61 -38.21 33.11
C VAL A 821 -10.09 -39.62 32.81
N ASP A 822 -11.36 -39.77 32.47
CA ASP A 822 -12.00 -41.02 32.07
C ASP A 822 -12.97 -40.81 30.88
N GLU A 823 -13.37 -41.91 30.24
CA GLU A 823 -14.25 -41.89 29.06
C GLU A 823 -15.71 -41.54 29.41
N ASP A 824 -16.14 -41.65 30.68
CA ASP A 824 -17.50 -41.26 31.10
C ASP A 824 -17.61 -39.73 31.28
N GLU A 825 -16.57 -39.06 31.82
CA GLU A 825 -16.44 -37.59 31.81
C GLU A 825 -16.50 -37.06 30.37
N LEU A 826 -15.75 -37.69 29.44
CA LEU A 826 -15.74 -37.34 28.03
C LEU A 826 -17.12 -37.51 27.39
N ARG A 827 -17.75 -38.67 27.62
CA ARG A 827 -19.07 -39.02 27.12
C ARG A 827 -20.14 -38.05 27.60
N GLU A 828 -20.22 -37.75 28.89
CA GLU A 828 -21.20 -36.80 29.41
C GLU A 828 -20.88 -35.36 28.97
N LEU A 829 -19.61 -34.96 28.85
CA LEU A 829 -19.23 -33.65 28.27
C LEU A 829 -19.73 -33.50 26.82
N ILE A 830 -19.56 -34.52 25.99
CA ILE A 830 -19.97 -34.52 24.58
C ILE A 830 -21.50 -34.56 24.44
N LYS A 831 -22.17 -35.40 25.23
CA LYS A 831 -23.63 -35.52 25.32
C LYS A 831 -24.29 -34.20 25.74
N GLU A 832 -23.73 -33.51 26.73
CA GLU A 832 -24.22 -32.22 27.22
C GLU A 832 -23.87 -31.04 26.30
N ARG A 833 -22.81 -31.17 25.48
CA ARG A 833 -22.27 -30.10 24.60
C ARG A 833 -21.78 -30.61 23.25
N PRO A 834 -22.65 -31.18 22.38
CA PRO A 834 -22.25 -31.67 21.07
C PRO A 834 -21.60 -30.59 20.19
N ARG A 835 -21.97 -29.31 20.38
CA ARG A 835 -21.35 -28.15 19.74
C ARG A 835 -19.82 -28.09 19.86
N LEU A 836 -19.22 -28.69 20.89
CA LEU A 836 -17.75 -28.75 21.01
C LEU A 836 -17.08 -29.51 19.85
N ILE A 837 -17.79 -30.41 19.18
CA ILE A 837 -17.28 -31.20 18.03
C ILE A 837 -17.94 -30.75 16.72
N PHE A 838 -19.24 -30.45 16.76
CA PHE A 838 -20.00 -30.10 15.54
C PHE A 838 -19.93 -28.62 15.15
N GLU A 839 -19.65 -27.68 16.06
CA GLU A 839 -19.56 -26.26 15.68
C GLU A 839 -18.23 -25.96 14.99
N ASN A 840 -18.28 -25.69 13.67
CA ASN A 840 -17.12 -25.48 12.81
C ASN A 840 -16.10 -26.63 12.92
N SER A 841 -16.56 -27.88 12.85
CA SER A 841 -15.74 -29.10 12.87
C SER A 841 -14.81 -29.22 14.10
N GLY A 842 -15.18 -28.60 15.22
CA GLY A 842 -14.38 -28.58 16.46
C GLY A 842 -13.22 -27.57 16.45
N GLU A 843 -13.00 -26.83 15.35
CA GLU A 843 -11.93 -25.82 15.29
C GLU A 843 -12.10 -24.76 16.39
N TRP A 844 -13.33 -24.32 16.70
CA TRP A 844 -13.55 -23.32 17.76
C TRP A 844 -13.19 -23.85 19.16
N THR A 845 -13.32 -25.15 19.40
CA THR A 845 -12.88 -25.81 20.64
C THR A 845 -11.36 -25.86 20.72
N LEU A 846 -10.69 -26.24 19.62
CA LEU A 846 -9.23 -26.24 19.52
C LEU A 846 -8.64 -24.83 19.61
N ILE A 847 -9.29 -23.82 19.01
CA ILE A 847 -8.92 -22.40 19.11
C ILE A 847 -9.14 -21.88 20.53
N LEU A 848 -10.24 -22.24 21.20
CA LEU A 848 -10.49 -21.86 22.59
C LEU A 848 -9.43 -22.47 23.52
N ALA A 849 -9.16 -23.77 23.41
CA ALA A 849 -8.09 -24.43 24.16
C ALA A 849 -6.71 -23.80 23.88
N GLY A 850 -6.37 -23.60 22.60
CA GLY A 850 -5.11 -22.98 22.17
C GLY A 850 -4.98 -21.49 22.52
N PHE A 851 -6.08 -20.82 22.89
CA PHE A 851 -6.09 -19.46 23.45
C PHE A 851 -5.90 -19.49 24.96
N GLN A 852 -6.54 -20.41 25.67
CA GLN A 852 -6.46 -20.56 27.13
C GLN A 852 -5.11 -21.10 27.60
N THR A 853 -4.53 -22.10 26.93
CA THR A 853 -3.18 -22.61 27.23
C THR A 853 -2.12 -21.51 27.10
N LYS A 854 -2.26 -20.61 26.11
CA LYS A 854 -1.40 -19.43 25.93
C LYS A 854 -1.58 -18.34 27.00
N LEU A 855 -2.62 -18.46 27.83
CA LEU A 855 -2.85 -17.62 29.02
C LEU A 855 -2.52 -18.37 30.33
N GLY A 856 -1.92 -19.57 30.23
CA GLY A 856 -1.45 -20.35 31.37
C GLY A 856 -2.45 -21.37 31.93
N SER A 857 -3.61 -21.57 31.30
CA SER A 857 -4.61 -22.53 31.77
C SER A 857 -4.14 -23.99 31.64
N SER A 858 -4.25 -24.73 32.75
CA SER A 858 -3.91 -26.16 32.89
C SER A 858 -5.00 -27.09 32.32
N ARG A 859 -4.69 -28.40 32.18
CA ARG A 859 -5.62 -29.43 31.69
C ARG A 859 -6.94 -29.49 32.49
N SER A 860 -6.88 -29.41 33.81
CA SER A 860 -8.06 -29.42 34.67
C SER A 860 -8.86 -28.12 34.60
N GLU A 861 -8.20 -26.96 34.48
CA GLU A 861 -8.88 -25.67 34.22
C GLU A 861 -9.57 -25.67 32.84
N LEU A 862 -9.00 -26.34 31.83
CA LEU A 862 -9.61 -26.52 30.50
C LEU A 862 -10.86 -27.41 30.56
N SER A 863 -10.80 -28.61 31.17
CA SER A 863 -12.01 -29.44 31.35
C SER A 863 -13.07 -28.66 32.13
N SER A 864 -12.68 -28.02 33.25
CA SER A 864 -13.59 -27.21 34.05
C SER A 864 -14.20 -26.04 33.28
N LEU A 865 -13.47 -25.40 32.35
CA LEU A 865 -14.01 -24.38 31.46
C LEU A 865 -15.06 -24.96 30.52
N PHE A 866 -14.76 -26.06 29.81
CA PHE A 866 -15.72 -26.70 28.90
C PHE A 866 -16.98 -27.18 29.66
N LEU A 867 -16.81 -27.75 30.86
CA LEU A 867 -17.89 -28.13 31.77
C LEU A 867 -18.70 -26.94 32.34
N LYS A 868 -18.19 -25.70 32.26
CA LYS A 868 -18.86 -24.47 32.70
C LYS A 868 -19.44 -23.62 31.55
N LEU A 869 -19.22 -23.97 30.28
CA LEU A 869 -19.82 -23.24 29.14
C LEU A 869 -21.34 -23.47 29.07
N PRO A 870 -22.18 -22.45 28.80
CA PRO A 870 -23.62 -22.61 28.59
C PRO A 870 -23.95 -23.45 27.34
N LYS A 871 -24.86 -24.42 27.45
CA LYS A 871 -25.21 -25.39 26.37
C LYS A 871 -25.61 -24.76 25.03
N ILE A 872 -26.25 -23.59 25.06
CA ILE A 872 -26.84 -22.89 23.89
C ILE A 872 -25.85 -21.85 23.32
N GLN A 873 -24.63 -21.74 23.86
CA GLN A 873 -23.69 -20.70 23.44
C GLN A 873 -22.94 -21.07 22.15
N ASP A 874 -23.09 -20.19 21.16
CA ASP A 874 -22.21 -20.05 19.99
C ASP A 874 -20.74 -19.86 20.44
N LEU A 875 -19.90 -20.81 20.07
CA LEU A 875 -18.51 -20.95 20.51
C LEU A 875 -17.57 -20.01 19.74
N GLY A 876 -17.83 -19.77 18.46
CA GLY A 876 -17.15 -18.72 17.69
C GLY A 876 -17.35 -17.32 18.30
N LYS A 877 -18.57 -17.02 18.76
CA LYS A 877 -18.93 -15.81 19.51
C LYS A 877 -18.33 -15.80 20.91
N CYS A 878 -18.20 -16.96 21.58
CA CYS A 878 -17.45 -17.12 22.83
C CYS A 878 -15.99 -16.66 22.66
N VAL A 879 -15.28 -17.25 21.70
CA VAL A 879 -13.89 -16.90 21.36
C VAL A 879 -13.75 -15.43 20.94
N SER A 880 -14.71 -14.91 20.17
CA SER A 880 -14.74 -13.49 19.74
C SER A 880 -14.89 -12.51 20.91
N ASN A 881 -15.73 -12.85 21.91
CA ASN A 881 -15.89 -12.06 23.13
C ASN A 881 -14.66 -12.14 24.04
N LEU A 882 -14.10 -13.34 24.26
CA LEU A 882 -12.86 -13.56 25.01
C LEU A 882 -11.69 -12.78 24.40
N ARG A 883 -11.50 -12.85 23.08
CA ARG A 883 -10.52 -12.05 22.34
C ARG A 883 -10.75 -10.54 22.52
N HIS A 884 -12.01 -10.09 22.58
CA HIS A 884 -12.30 -8.68 22.82
C HIS A 884 -11.98 -8.24 24.26
N CYS A 885 -12.22 -9.09 25.25
CA CYS A 885 -11.82 -8.86 26.64
C CYS A 885 -10.29 -8.79 26.77
N PHE A 886 -9.55 -9.72 26.16
CA PHE A 886 -8.08 -9.71 26.15
C PHE A 886 -7.51 -8.40 25.56
N LEU A 887 -8.08 -7.93 24.44
CA LEU A 887 -7.70 -6.65 23.84
C LEU A 887 -8.04 -5.46 24.75
N PHE A 888 -9.18 -5.50 25.46
CA PHE A 888 -9.56 -4.47 26.43
C PHE A 888 -8.59 -4.41 27.64
N LEU A 889 -8.21 -5.56 28.22
CA LEU A 889 -7.23 -5.60 29.32
C LEU A 889 -5.83 -5.15 28.86
N LYS A 890 -5.44 -5.50 27.63
CA LYS A 890 -4.20 -5.03 27.01
C LYS A 890 -4.22 -3.51 26.74
N ASP A 891 -5.34 -2.95 26.27
CA ASP A 891 -5.50 -1.51 26.06
C ASP A 891 -5.34 -0.70 27.35
N ILE A 892 -5.82 -1.21 28.49
CA ILE A 892 -5.68 -0.54 29.79
C ILE A 892 -4.27 -0.69 30.41
N LYS A 893 -3.39 -1.48 29.78
CA LYS A 893 -2.04 -1.82 30.25
C LYS A 893 -2.03 -2.65 31.56
N MET A 894 -2.96 -3.58 31.70
CA MET A 894 -2.87 -4.67 32.67
C MET A 894 -1.67 -5.58 32.32
N LYS A 895 -1.01 -6.21 33.31
CA LYS A 895 0.12 -7.10 33.06
C LYS A 895 -0.34 -8.46 32.49
N ALA A 896 0.59 -9.23 31.91
CA ALA A 896 0.26 -10.50 31.23
C ALA A 896 -0.11 -11.62 32.23
N ASP A 897 0.57 -11.64 33.38
CA ASP A 897 0.28 -12.42 34.58
C ASP A 897 -1.15 -12.15 35.10
N GLU A 898 -1.47 -10.88 35.37
CA GLU A 898 -2.80 -10.42 35.81
C GLU A 898 -3.91 -10.81 34.80
N ILE A 899 -3.63 -10.73 33.49
CA ILE A 899 -4.57 -11.18 32.45
C ILE A 899 -4.76 -12.70 32.49
N GLY A 900 -3.69 -13.48 32.69
CA GLY A 900 -3.77 -14.94 32.82
C GLY A 900 -4.61 -15.40 34.02
N GLU A 901 -4.49 -14.73 35.17
CA GLU A 901 -5.34 -14.97 36.35
C GLU A 901 -6.82 -14.69 36.07
N VAL A 902 -7.14 -13.55 35.45
CA VAL A 902 -8.53 -13.21 35.08
C VAL A 902 -9.12 -14.28 34.17
N PHE A 903 -8.39 -14.71 33.14
CA PHE A 903 -8.91 -15.68 32.17
C PHE A 903 -9.03 -17.10 32.72
N ARG A 904 -8.07 -17.60 33.51
CA ARG A 904 -8.16 -18.94 34.13
C ARG A 904 -9.45 -19.13 34.94
N SER A 905 -9.80 -18.14 35.77
CA SER A 905 -10.96 -18.25 36.67
C SER A 905 -12.30 -17.79 36.08
N HIS A 906 -12.33 -16.86 35.10
CA HIS A 906 -13.57 -16.16 34.69
C HIS A 906 -13.99 -16.36 33.22
N SER A 907 -13.25 -17.14 32.43
CA SER A 907 -13.51 -17.27 30.99
C SER A 907 -14.90 -17.78 30.62
N SER A 908 -15.54 -18.60 31.46
CA SER A 908 -16.86 -19.17 31.20
C SER A 908 -17.94 -18.10 30.98
N TRP A 909 -17.88 -16.98 31.72
CA TRP A 909 -18.82 -15.86 31.54
C TRP A 909 -18.26 -14.71 30.71
N LEU A 910 -16.93 -14.51 30.68
CA LEU A 910 -16.30 -13.52 29.80
C LEU A 910 -16.57 -13.81 28.31
N GLY A 911 -16.76 -15.09 27.95
CA GLY A 911 -17.20 -15.49 26.62
C GLY A 911 -18.67 -15.16 26.31
N VAL A 912 -19.56 -15.11 27.30
CA VAL A 912 -21.02 -14.93 27.08
C VAL A 912 -21.34 -13.55 26.50
N SER A 913 -20.67 -12.50 27.00
CA SER A 913 -21.08 -11.11 26.75
C SER A 913 -19.94 -10.20 26.33
N ARG A 914 -20.21 -9.38 25.31
CA ARG A 914 -19.23 -8.43 24.77
C ARG A 914 -19.11 -7.18 25.65
N LEU A 915 -17.90 -6.88 26.12
CA LEU A 915 -17.59 -5.63 26.83
C LEU A 915 -17.73 -4.38 25.92
N LYS A 916 -17.81 -3.19 26.54
CA LYS A 916 -17.69 -1.89 25.85
C LYS A 916 -16.26 -1.65 25.37
N GLN A 917 -16.12 -0.88 24.29
CA GLN A 917 -14.80 -0.46 23.80
C GLN A 917 -14.09 0.46 24.79
N THR A 918 -12.79 0.26 24.97
CA THR A 918 -11.94 0.95 25.95
C THR A 918 -12.02 2.48 25.86
N SER A 919 -12.11 3.03 24.64
CA SER A 919 -12.18 4.47 24.36
C SER A 919 -13.48 5.13 24.85
N THR A 920 -14.65 4.54 24.56
CA THR A 920 -15.94 5.04 25.05
C THR A 920 -16.13 4.74 26.55
N PHE A 921 -15.53 3.65 27.02
CA PHE A 921 -15.64 3.23 28.41
C PHE A 921 -14.86 4.15 29.39
N LEU A 922 -13.58 4.45 29.10
CA LEU A 922 -12.76 5.35 29.93
C LEU A 922 -13.37 6.77 30.03
N ASN A 923 -13.92 7.28 28.91
CA ASN A 923 -14.64 8.56 28.87
C ASN A 923 -15.89 8.57 29.77
N THR A 924 -16.49 7.41 30.05
CA THR A 924 -17.67 7.30 30.91
C THR A 924 -17.30 7.17 32.39
N LEU A 925 -16.30 6.33 32.71
CA LEU A 925 -15.88 6.08 34.10
C LEU A 925 -15.21 7.27 34.79
N LYS A 926 -14.56 8.17 34.02
CA LYS A 926 -13.65 9.22 34.54
C LYS A 926 -12.47 8.67 35.38
N GLY A 927 -12.12 7.40 35.18
CA GLY A 927 -11.01 6.73 35.87
C GLY A 927 -9.74 6.63 35.01
N GLY A 928 -8.58 6.71 35.66
CA GLY A 928 -7.28 6.44 35.02
C GLY A 928 -7.06 4.94 34.77
N LYS A 929 -6.23 4.60 33.78
CA LYS A 929 -5.96 3.21 33.36
C LYS A 929 -5.46 2.30 34.49
N LYS A 930 -4.52 2.76 35.33
CA LYS A 930 -4.04 2.02 36.52
C LYS A 930 -5.20 1.65 37.47
N ARG A 931 -6.01 2.64 37.84
CA ARG A 931 -7.20 2.46 38.69
C ARG A 931 -8.20 1.44 38.14
N LEU A 932 -8.34 1.36 36.81
CA LEU A 932 -9.18 0.35 36.18
C LEU A 932 -8.56 -1.05 36.29
N CYS A 933 -7.24 -1.18 36.20
CA CYS A 933 -6.56 -2.46 36.48
C CYS A 933 -6.72 -2.86 37.96
N GLU A 934 -6.56 -1.92 38.90
CA GLU A 934 -6.77 -2.13 40.34
C GLU A 934 -8.19 -2.65 40.64
N VAL A 935 -9.24 -2.07 40.03
CA VAL A 935 -10.62 -2.53 40.20
C VAL A 935 -10.83 -3.94 39.64
N ILE A 936 -10.25 -4.27 38.48
CA ILE A 936 -10.40 -5.60 37.86
C ILE A 936 -9.62 -6.66 38.64
N HIS A 937 -8.41 -6.34 39.13
CA HIS A 937 -7.59 -7.25 39.93
C HIS A 937 -8.27 -7.55 41.28
N ASN A 938 -8.83 -6.53 41.94
CA ASN A 938 -9.56 -6.71 43.20
C ASN A 938 -10.90 -7.44 43.01
N ASN A 939 -11.60 -7.24 41.88
CA ASN A 939 -12.84 -7.95 41.57
C ASN A 939 -13.13 -8.00 40.04
N PRO A 940 -12.79 -9.11 39.35
CA PRO A 940 -13.06 -9.27 37.92
C PRO A 940 -14.54 -9.21 37.55
N GLU A 941 -15.44 -9.58 38.47
CA GLU A 941 -16.90 -9.58 38.28
C GLU A 941 -17.48 -8.19 37.99
N GLU A 942 -16.79 -7.11 38.37
CA GLU A 942 -17.19 -5.74 38.02
C GLU A 942 -17.33 -5.54 36.50
N MET A 943 -16.58 -6.30 35.68
CA MET A 943 -16.70 -6.24 34.22
C MET A 943 -18.10 -6.64 33.70
N LYS A 944 -18.90 -7.40 34.45
CA LYS A 944 -20.32 -7.69 34.09
C LYS A 944 -21.16 -6.40 34.01
N LYS A 945 -20.83 -5.37 34.79
CA LYS A 945 -21.51 -4.06 34.74
C LYS A 945 -21.12 -3.27 33.48
N TRP A 946 -20.10 -3.70 32.73
CA TRP A 946 -19.49 -2.96 31.62
C TRP A 946 -19.79 -3.58 30.24
N ILE A 947 -20.70 -4.57 30.19
CA ILE A 947 -21.23 -5.19 28.98
C ILE A 947 -21.85 -4.15 28.03
N LYS A 948 -21.75 -4.39 26.71
CA LYS A 948 -22.31 -3.56 25.64
C LYS A 948 -23.85 -3.52 25.68
N GLY A 949 -24.38 -2.57 26.45
CA GLY A 949 -25.80 -2.28 26.61
C GLY A 949 -26.07 -1.61 27.96
N SER A 950 -25.35 -2.04 29.00
CA SER A 950 -25.47 -1.55 30.37
C SER A 950 -25.18 -0.05 30.51
N ARG A 951 -25.84 0.61 31.47
CA ARG A 951 -25.46 1.95 31.95
C ARG A 951 -24.26 1.82 32.89
N VAL A 952 -23.28 2.72 32.79
CA VAL A 952 -22.04 2.69 33.57
C VAL A 952 -21.97 3.93 34.46
N GLN A 953 -21.86 3.73 35.77
CA GLN A 953 -21.65 4.80 36.75
C GLN A 953 -20.15 5.18 36.81
N PRO A 954 -19.79 6.45 37.10
CA PRO A 954 -18.41 6.83 37.42
C PRO A 954 -17.91 6.13 38.71
N LEU A 955 -16.59 5.92 38.82
CA LEU A 955 -16.00 5.38 40.05
C LEU A 955 -16.02 6.45 41.17
N PRO A 956 -16.24 6.08 42.45
CA PRO A 956 -16.25 7.03 43.56
C PRO A 956 -14.92 7.79 43.67
N GLY A 957 -14.97 9.07 44.08
CA GLY A 957 -13.82 9.97 44.04
C GLY A 957 -12.82 9.77 45.18
N THR A 958 -11.53 9.86 44.86
CA THR A 958 -10.44 10.00 45.85
C THR A 958 -9.95 11.45 45.91
N GLY A 959 -9.48 11.90 47.08
CA GLY A 959 -9.22 13.32 47.40
C GLY A 959 -8.18 14.08 46.55
N VAL A 960 -7.50 13.39 45.62
CA VAL A 960 -6.58 14.01 44.64
C VAL A 960 -7.32 15.04 43.76
N ASP A 961 -8.60 14.80 43.48
CA ASP A 961 -9.44 15.69 42.65
C ASP A 961 -9.67 17.07 43.31
N THR A 962 -9.57 17.16 44.65
CA THR A 962 -9.74 18.42 45.41
C THR A 962 -8.60 19.40 45.15
N LYS A 963 -7.33 18.94 45.16
CA LYS A 963 -6.15 19.79 44.88
C LYS A 963 -6.16 20.30 43.43
N SER A 964 -6.60 19.46 42.49
CA SER A 964 -6.78 19.82 41.08
C SER A 964 -7.84 20.92 40.88
N LYS A 965 -8.97 20.84 41.61
CA LYS A 965 -10.03 21.87 41.61
C LYS A 965 -9.56 23.18 42.23
N ALA A 966 -8.90 23.13 43.39
CA ALA A 966 -8.36 24.33 44.05
C ALA A 966 -7.39 25.10 43.13
N MET A 967 -6.43 24.41 42.50
CA MET A 967 -5.52 25.02 41.53
C MET A 967 -6.24 25.59 40.29
N LYS A 968 -7.37 25.00 39.88
CA LYS A 968 -8.18 25.53 38.77
C LYS A 968 -8.98 26.77 39.17
N ILE A 969 -9.51 26.81 40.40
CA ILE A 969 -10.18 27.99 40.93
C ILE A 969 -9.17 29.14 41.05
N GLN A 970 -8.00 28.90 41.65
CA GLN A 970 -6.93 29.89 41.74
C GLN A 970 -6.54 30.44 40.37
N PHE A 971 -6.31 29.59 39.37
CA PHE A 971 -6.01 30.05 38.00
C PHE A 971 -7.10 30.98 37.41
N LEU A 972 -8.38 30.76 37.74
CA LEU A 972 -9.46 31.65 37.29
C LEU A 972 -9.52 32.97 38.10
N LEU A 973 -9.13 32.95 39.38
CA LEU A 973 -8.91 34.17 40.16
C LEU A 973 -7.73 34.98 39.59
N ASP A 974 -6.61 34.33 39.22
CA ASP A 974 -5.43 34.95 38.58
C ASP A 974 -5.78 35.64 37.23
N LEU A 975 -6.72 35.07 36.46
CA LEU A 975 -7.27 35.67 35.24
C LEU A 975 -8.22 36.85 35.52
N GLY A 976 -8.60 37.09 36.79
CA GLY A 976 -9.57 38.10 37.20
C GLY A 976 -11.02 37.69 36.93
N TYR A 977 -11.43 36.50 37.34
CA TYR A 977 -12.85 36.17 37.57
C TYR A 977 -13.17 36.33 39.07
N LYS A 978 -14.34 36.87 39.41
CA LYS A 978 -14.76 37.01 40.82
C LYS A 978 -15.19 35.66 41.38
N GLU A 979 -14.72 35.30 42.56
CA GLU A 979 -15.13 34.08 43.27
C GLU A 979 -16.65 34.02 43.48
N ASN A 980 -17.22 32.82 43.46
CA ASN A 980 -18.65 32.53 43.66
C ASN A 980 -19.62 33.33 42.74
N SER A 981 -19.14 33.80 41.58
CA SER A 981 -19.97 34.45 40.56
C SER A 981 -20.46 33.47 39.49
N GLU A 982 -21.56 33.80 38.81
CA GLU A 982 -21.99 33.06 37.62
C GLU A 982 -20.90 33.03 36.52
N GLU A 983 -20.06 34.06 36.44
CA GLU A 983 -18.97 34.11 35.48
C GLU A 983 -17.87 33.10 35.82
N MET A 984 -17.56 32.92 37.11
CA MET A 984 -16.68 31.85 37.59
C MET A 984 -17.28 30.47 37.25
N GLU A 985 -18.58 30.26 37.41
CA GLU A 985 -19.24 29.02 36.96
C GLU A 985 -19.13 28.82 35.44
N ARG A 986 -19.44 29.85 34.65
CA ARG A 986 -19.32 29.81 33.17
C ARG A 986 -17.87 29.55 32.74
N ALA A 987 -16.88 30.11 33.45
CA ALA A 987 -15.46 29.86 33.23
C ALA A 987 -15.07 28.42 33.61
N LEU A 988 -15.46 27.93 34.79
CA LEU A 988 -15.19 26.55 35.24
C LEU A 988 -15.73 25.49 34.26
N LYS A 989 -16.84 25.77 33.58
CA LYS A 989 -17.44 24.94 32.51
C LYS A 989 -16.71 25.09 31.16
N SER A 990 -16.16 26.27 30.87
CA SER A 990 -15.50 26.60 29.58
C SER A 990 -14.03 26.18 29.51
N PHE A 991 -13.26 26.39 30.59
CA PHE A 991 -11.85 26.00 30.68
C PHE A 991 -11.72 24.49 30.93
N ARG A 992 -11.04 23.76 30.04
CA ARG A 992 -10.84 22.30 30.13
C ARG A 992 -9.37 21.95 30.35
N GLY A 993 -9.07 21.34 31.49
CA GLY A 993 -7.72 20.96 31.92
C GLY A 993 -7.61 20.89 33.44
N ARG A 994 -6.45 20.42 33.95
CA ARG A 994 -6.04 20.59 35.35
C ARG A 994 -5.53 22.03 35.56
N GLY A 995 -5.66 22.59 36.76
CA GLY A 995 -5.21 23.96 37.05
C GLY A 995 -3.74 24.22 36.68
N SER A 996 -2.84 23.28 37.00
CA SER A 996 -1.42 23.36 36.67
C SER A 996 -1.14 23.37 35.17
N GLU A 997 -1.85 22.57 34.37
CA GLU A 997 -1.71 22.55 32.90
C GLU A 997 -2.22 23.84 32.25
N LEU A 998 -3.29 24.43 32.80
CA LEU A 998 -3.81 25.71 32.33
C LEU A 998 -2.83 26.84 32.63
N ARG A 999 -2.19 26.80 33.81
CA ARG A 999 -1.14 27.74 34.22
C ARG A 999 0.11 27.61 33.34
N GLU A 1000 0.66 26.40 33.19
CA GLU A 1000 1.80 26.10 32.30
C GLU A 1000 1.60 26.65 30.88
N ARG A 1001 0.44 26.40 30.27
CA ARG A 1001 0.12 26.86 28.90
C ARG A 1001 -0.16 28.36 28.82
N PHE A 1002 -0.59 28.99 29.90
CA PHE A 1002 -0.73 30.43 30.00
C PHE A 1002 0.65 31.10 30.09
N ASP A 1003 1.52 30.61 30.99
CA ASP A 1003 2.87 31.13 31.17
C ASP A 1003 3.73 30.94 29.91
N PHE A 1004 3.54 29.83 29.18
CA PHE A 1004 4.09 29.65 27.83
C PHE A 1004 3.67 30.78 26.87
N LEU A 1005 2.38 31.14 26.81
CA LEU A 1005 1.91 32.21 25.93
C LEU A 1005 2.50 33.59 26.31
N VAL A 1006 2.82 33.82 27.59
CA VAL A 1006 3.55 35.01 28.04
C VAL A 1006 5.04 34.94 27.62
N SER A 1007 5.68 33.78 27.73
CA SER A 1007 7.10 33.59 27.38
C SER A 1007 7.43 33.83 25.90
N LEU A 1008 6.42 33.83 25.02
CA LEU A 1008 6.53 34.22 23.62
C LEU A 1008 6.71 35.75 23.40
N GLY A 1009 6.72 36.54 24.47
CA GLY A 1009 6.85 38.01 24.40
C GLY A 1009 5.51 38.76 24.28
N LEU A 1010 4.39 38.10 24.60
CA LEU A 1010 3.08 38.75 24.72
C LEU A 1010 2.92 39.37 26.11
N ASN A 1011 2.32 40.57 26.16
CA ASN A 1011 1.94 41.22 27.42
C ASN A 1011 0.91 40.35 28.17
N GLU A 1012 1.13 40.08 29.46
CA GLU A 1012 0.23 39.27 30.30
C GLU A 1012 -1.22 39.77 30.26
N LYS A 1013 -1.43 41.09 30.19
CA LYS A 1013 -2.77 41.69 30.07
C LYS A 1013 -3.48 41.26 28.78
N ASP A 1014 -2.75 41.19 27.67
CA ASP A 1014 -3.26 40.75 26.38
C ASP A 1014 -3.48 39.24 26.38
N VAL A 1015 -2.57 38.44 26.96
CA VAL A 1015 -2.77 36.98 27.12
C VAL A 1015 -4.01 36.68 27.96
N LYS A 1016 -4.27 37.43 29.04
CA LYS A 1016 -5.52 37.33 29.83
C LYS A 1016 -6.76 37.62 28.98
N GLY A 1017 -6.71 38.64 28.12
CA GLY A 1017 -7.77 38.93 27.15
C GLY A 1017 -7.97 37.80 26.13
N MET A 1018 -6.90 37.34 25.49
CA MET A 1018 -6.89 36.23 24.52
C MET A 1018 -7.51 34.96 25.10
N VAL A 1019 -7.11 34.61 26.32
CA VAL A 1019 -7.51 33.38 27.02
C VAL A 1019 -8.94 33.46 27.54
N LYS A 1020 -9.42 34.63 27.98
CA LYS A 1020 -10.85 34.86 28.26
C LYS A 1020 -11.72 34.79 26.99
N ALA A 1021 -11.25 35.34 25.87
CA ALA A 1021 -11.96 35.31 24.58
C ALA A 1021 -11.94 33.94 23.88
N SER A 1022 -10.95 33.09 24.15
CA SER A 1022 -10.92 31.70 23.67
C SER A 1022 -10.26 30.73 24.66
N PRO A 1023 -10.98 30.29 25.71
CA PRO A 1023 -10.50 29.31 26.69
C PRO A 1023 -10.02 27.99 26.08
N GLY A 1024 -10.49 27.66 24.87
CA GLY A 1024 -10.10 26.48 24.11
C GLY A 1024 -8.63 26.44 23.66
N ILE A 1025 -7.89 27.56 23.70
CA ILE A 1025 -6.46 27.60 23.33
C ILE A 1025 -5.65 26.73 24.30
N LEU A 1026 -5.89 26.87 25.62
CA LEU A 1026 -5.19 26.15 26.69
C LEU A 1026 -5.54 24.65 26.79
N THR A 1027 -6.31 24.11 25.84
CA THR A 1027 -6.60 22.66 25.73
C THR A 1027 -5.55 21.89 24.94
N GLN A 1028 -4.56 22.58 24.37
CA GLN A 1028 -3.51 22.02 23.53
C GLN A 1028 -2.17 22.02 24.28
N ALA A 1029 -1.30 21.05 24.00
CA ALA A 1029 0.03 21.02 24.57
C ALA A 1029 0.91 22.18 24.07
N SER A 1030 1.87 22.59 24.90
CA SER A 1030 2.72 23.77 24.68
C SER A 1030 3.53 23.66 23.37
N ASP A 1031 4.05 22.48 23.03
CA ASP A 1031 4.75 22.20 21.77
C ASP A 1031 3.85 22.27 20.52
N VAL A 1032 2.54 22.05 20.67
CA VAL A 1032 1.54 22.18 19.61
C VAL A 1032 1.10 23.63 19.42
N LEU A 1033 1.19 24.45 20.48
CA LEU A 1033 1.01 25.90 20.39
C LEU A 1033 2.23 26.57 19.76
N GLU A 1034 3.44 26.21 20.20
CA GLU A 1034 4.73 26.66 19.65
C GLU A 1034 4.77 26.51 18.13
N ARG A 1035 4.60 25.28 17.61
CA ARG A 1035 4.63 25.01 16.17
C ARG A 1035 3.60 25.82 15.35
N LYS A 1036 2.51 26.30 15.98
CA LYS A 1036 1.51 27.16 15.31
C LYS A 1036 1.87 28.64 15.36
N VAL A 1037 2.52 29.08 16.44
CA VAL A 1037 3.04 30.44 16.56
C VAL A 1037 4.18 30.61 15.57
N ASN A 1038 5.16 29.71 15.56
CA ASN A 1038 6.31 29.77 14.65
C ASN A 1038 5.85 29.70 13.17
N TYR A 1039 4.84 28.87 12.86
CA TYR A 1039 4.24 28.83 11.52
C TYR A 1039 3.57 30.16 11.11
N LEU A 1040 2.92 30.88 12.03
CA LEU A 1040 2.29 32.17 11.74
C LEU A 1040 3.30 33.33 11.71
N VAL A 1041 4.25 33.33 12.63
CA VAL A 1041 5.16 34.46 12.89
C VAL A 1041 6.44 34.34 12.04
N ASP A 1042 7.13 33.21 12.11
CA ASP A 1042 8.44 33.04 11.48
C ASP A 1042 8.31 32.62 10.01
N GLU A 1043 7.49 31.59 9.72
CA GLU A 1043 7.31 31.09 8.34
C GLU A 1043 6.43 32.02 7.48
N LEU A 1044 5.34 32.54 8.05
CA LEU A 1044 4.38 33.39 7.33
C LEU A 1044 4.54 34.89 7.56
N GLY A 1045 5.42 35.32 8.48
CA GLY A 1045 5.72 36.74 8.71
C GLY A 1045 4.53 37.58 9.17
N TYR A 1046 3.64 37.04 10.03
CA TYR A 1046 2.63 37.84 10.71
C TYR A 1046 3.18 38.40 12.03
N PRO A 1047 2.92 39.68 12.39
CA PRO A 1047 3.36 40.20 13.67
C PRO A 1047 2.62 39.48 14.81
N LEU A 1048 3.30 39.26 15.93
CA LEU A 1048 2.80 38.52 17.10
C LEU A 1048 1.45 39.07 17.64
N SER A 1049 1.22 40.38 17.50
CA SER A 1049 -0.05 41.05 17.79
C SER A 1049 -1.26 40.48 17.04
N SER A 1050 -1.06 39.81 15.90
CA SER A 1050 -2.11 39.09 15.15
C SER A 1050 -2.77 38.00 15.98
N LEU A 1051 -2.03 37.40 16.94
CA LEU A 1051 -2.57 36.43 17.90
C LEU A 1051 -3.52 37.10 18.89
N VAL A 1052 -3.21 38.33 19.32
CA VAL A 1052 -4.07 39.13 20.22
C VAL A 1052 -5.36 39.52 19.50
N THR A 1053 -5.27 39.99 18.25
CA THR A 1053 -6.44 40.38 17.44
C THR A 1053 -7.34 39.21 17.07
N PHE A 1054 -6.80 38.00 16.89
CA PHE A 1054 -7.58 36.81 16.53
C PHE A 1054 -7.10 35.53 17.25
N PRO A 1055 -7.35 35.38 18.56
CA PRO A 1055 -6.76 34.31 19.38
C PRO A 1055 -7.19 32.90 18.96
N SER A 1056 -8.41 32.79 18.43
CA SER A 1056 -8.96 31.50 17.99
C SER A 1056 -8.27 30.91 16.74
N CYS A 1057 -7.29 31.60 16.12
CA CYS A 1057 -6.42 30.99 15.12
C CYS A 1057 -5.74 29.71 15.65
N LEU A 1058 -5.25 29.73 16.89
CA LEU A 1058 -4.56 28.60 17.53
C LEU A 1058 -5.48 27.40 17.78
N LYS A 1059 -6.82 27.60 17.80
CA LYS A 1059 -7.81 26.52 17.92
C LYS A 1059 -7.84 25.60 16.69
N TYR A 1060 -7.46 26.09 15.51
CA TYR A 1060 -7.41 25.28 14.29
C TYR A 1060 -6.19 24.34 14.30
N THR A 1061 -6.23 23.27 13.51
CA THR A 1061 -5.09 22.35 13.37
C THR A 1061 -3.99 22.99 12.53
N LEU A 1062 -2.71 22.73 12.87
CA LEU A 1062 -1.57 23.25 12.11
C LEU A 1062 -1.66 22.88 10.62
N GLN A 1063 -2.06 21.63 10.35
CA GLN A 1063 -2.38 21.16 9.00
C GLN A 1063 -3.40 22.08 8.29
N ARG A 1064 -4.56 22.39 8.90
CA ARG A 1064 -5.56 23.30 8.31
C ARG A 1064 -5.00 24.71 8.04
N MET A 1065 -4.02 25.15 8.82
CA MET A 1065 -3.31 26.42 8.60
C MET A 1065 -2.41 26.29 7.36
N LYS A 1066 -1.48 25.32 7.34
CA LYS A 1066 -0.58 25.03 6.20
C LYS A 1066 -1.31 24.97 4.86
N HIS A 1067 -2.32 24.10 4.72
CA HIS A 1067 -3.08 23.94 3.46
C HIS A 1067 -3.68 25.26 2.94
N ARG A 1068 -4.24 26.08 3.84
CA ARG A 1068 -5.01 27.27 3.46
C ARG A 1068 -4.13 28.47 3.15
N PHE A 1069 -3.03 28.65 3.88
CA PHE A 1069 -2.04 29.68 3.55
C PHE A 1069 -1.28 29.33 2.27
N ALA A 1070 -0.86 28.07 2.08
CA ALA A 1070 -0.23 27.63 0.83
C ALA A 1070 -1.14 27.85 -0.40
N MET A 1071 -2.43 27.49 -0.29
CA MET A 1071 -3.41 27.74 -1.35
C MET A 1071 -3.62 29.24 -1.63
N PHE A 1072 -3.58 30.08 -0.58
CA PHE A 1072 -3.69 31.53 -0.75
C PHE A 1072 -2.46 32.09 -1.49
N SER A 1073 -1.24 31.73 -1.07
CA SER A 1073 0.00 32.14 -1.72
C SER A 1073 0.05 31.71 -3.20
N TRP A 1074 -0.45 30.52 -3.53
CA TRP A 1074 -0.55 30.03 -4.90
C TRP A 1074 -1.53 30.84 -5.78
N LEU A 1075 -2.61 31.36 -5.21
CA LEU A 1075 -3.56 32.27 -5.88
C LEU A 1075 -3.00 33.69 -6.02
N GLN A 1076 -2.27 34.18 -5.01
CA GLN A 1076 -1.61 35.49 -5.03
C GLN A 1076 -0.53 35.54 -6.12
N ALA A 1077 0.28 34.48 -6.25
CA ALA A 1077 1.27 34.30 -7.32
C ALA A 1077 0.65 34.21 -8.74
N ARG A 1078 -0.68 34.24 -8.89
CA ARG A 1078 -1.43 34.20 -10.15
C ARG A 1078 -2.34 35.42 -10.36
N GLY A 1079 -2.19 36.46 -9.55
CA GLY A 1079 -3.03 37.66 -9.63
C GLY A 1079 -4.52 37.37 -9.46
N LYS A 1080 -4.88 36.43 -8.56
CA LYS A 1080 -6.28 36.10 -8.22
C LYS A 1080 -6.70 36.62 -6.85
N VAL A 1081 -5.75 37.11 -6.04
CA VAL A 1081 -5.98 37.87 -4.80
C VAL A 1081 -4.79 38.81 -4.59
N ASP A 1082 -5.06 40.06 -4.22
CA ASP A 1082 -4.13 41.18 -4.42
C ASP A 1082 -3.47 41.72 -3.13
N SER A 1083 -3.70 41.07 -1.97
CA SER A 1083 -3.21 41.54 -0.67
C SER A 1083 -2.84 40.41 0.30
N LYS A 1084 -1.99 40.69 1.29
CA LYS A 1084 -1.76 39.81 2.45
C LYS A 1084 -2.97 39.93 3.40
N PRO A 1085 -3.77 38.87 3.60
CA PRO A 1085 -5.05 38.97 4.31
C PRO A 1085 -4.87 38.82 5.82
N ALA A 1086 -5.89 39.17 6.60
CA ALA A 1086 -5.90 38.82 8.01
C ALA A 1086 -6.01 37.30 8.21
N VAL A 1087 -5.36 36.78 9.27
CA VAL A 1087 -5.36 35.34 9.63
C VAL A 1087 -6.79 34.78 9.78
N SER A 1088 -7.71 35.59 10.30
CA SER A 1088 -9.14 35.28 10.41
C SER A 1088 -9.80 35.04 9.05
N THR A 1089 -9.50 35.87 8.05
CA THR A 1089 -10.06 35.80 6.69
C THR A 1089 -9.74 34.48 5.98
N ILE A 1090 -8.61 33.84 6.31
CA ILE A 1090 -8.24 32.52 5.78
C ILE A 1090 -8.82 31.37 6.61
N LEU A 1091 -8.73 31.42 7.95
CA LEU A 1091 -8.99 30.25 8.79
C LEU A 1091 -10.47 30.04 9.18
N VAL A 1092 -11.25 31.11 9.33
CA VAL A 1092 -12.61 31.07 9.90
C VAL A 1092 -13.61 30.29 9.03
N TYR A 1093 -13.56 30.45 7.71
CA TYR A 1093 -14.57 29.87 6.82
C TYR A 1093 -14.63 28.34 6.89
N SER A 1094 -15.83 27.77 6.82
CA SER A 1094 -16.02 26.33 6.56
C SER A 1094 -15.32 25.92 5.26
N ASP A 1095 -15.00 24.64 5.08
CA ASP A 1095 -14.25 24.20 3.90
C ASP A 1095 -15.04 24.40 2.59
N LYS A 1096 -16.38 24.29 2.62
CA LYS A 1096 -17.27 24.67 1.51
C LYS A 1096 -17.15 26.17 1.17
N THR A 1097 -17.14 27.05 2.16
CA THR A 1097 -17.07 28.51 1.95
C THR A 1097 -15.66 28.98 1.59
N PHE A 1098 -14.61 28.33 2.10
CA PHE A 1098 -13.23 28.56 1.68
C PHE A 1098 -13.02 28.13 0.23
N ALA A 1099 -13.58 26.99 -0.17
CA ALA A 1099 -13.52 26.52 -1.55
C ALA A 1099 -14.17 27.52 -2.53
N THR A 1100 -15.40 27.97 -2.27
CA THR A 1100 -16.07 28.93 -3.15
C THR A 1100 -15.44 30.33 -3.15
N ARG A 1101 -14.88 30.81 -2.02
CA ARG A 1101 -14.29 32.17 -1.95
C ARG A 1101 -12.86 32.27 -2.48
N PHE A 1102 -12.06 31.20 -2.38
CA PHE A 1102 -10.64 31.21 -2.76
C PHE A 1102 -10.31 30.15 -3.80
N VAL A 1103 -10.52 28.87 -3.48
CA VAL A 1103 -10.07 27.75 -4.33
C VAL A 1103 -10.65 27.84 -5.75
N ASN A 1104 -11.93 28.20 -5.88
CA ASN A 1104 -12.63 28.30 -7.15
C ASN A 1104 -12.32 29.59 -7.94
N ARG A 1105 -11.42 30.47 -7.47
CA ARG A 1105 -10.94 31.64 -8.25
C ARG A 1105 -10.00 31.28 -9.40
N HIS A 1106 -9.57 30.01 -9.48
CA HIS A 1106 -8.75 29.48 -10.56
C HIS A 1106 -9.30 28.13 -11.03
N PRO A 1107 -9.36 27.82 -12.34
CA PRO A 1107 -9.85 26.54 -12.85
C PRO A 1107 -9.16 25.32 -12.21
N ASP A 1108 -7.83 25.33 -12.15
CA ASP A 1108 -7.03 24.26 -11.52
C ASP A 1108 -7.02 24.29 -9.98
N GLY A 1109 -7.61 25.31 -9.36
CA GLY A 1109 -7.53 25.53 -7.91
C GLY A 1109 -8.00 24.32 -7.08
N PRO A 1110 -9.15 23.68 -7.39
CA PRO A 1110 -9.60 22.48 -6.69
C PRO A 1110 -8.62 21.31 -6.81
N LYS A 1111 -7.99 21.12 -7.97
CA LYS A 1111 -6.96 20.09 -8.17
C LYS A 1111 -5.72 20.39 -7.32
N HIS A 1112 -5.19 21.61 -7.43
CA HIS A 1112 -4.02 22.01 -6.66
C HIS A 1112 -4.26 21.93 -5.14
N PHE A 1113 -5.47 22.25 -4.66
CA PHE A 1113 -5.80 22.15 -3.24
C PHE A 1113 -5.85 20.69 -2.73
N GLU A 1114 -6.26 19.72 -3.56
CA GLU A 1114 -6.14 18.29 -3.20
C GLU A 1114 -4.70 17.77 -3.33
N ASP A 1115 -3.91 18.30 -4.25
CA ASP A 1115 -2.49 17.91 -4.38
C ASP A 1115 -1.63 18.49 -3.24
N LEU A 1116 -1.91 19.73 -2.79
CA LEU A 1116 -1.37 20.29 -1.54
C LEU A 1116 -1.71 19.41 -0.33
N LYS A 1117 -2.92 18.84 -0.27
CA LYS A 1117 -3.30 17.93 0.82
C LYS A 1117 -2.52 16.62 0.84
N LYS A 1118 -2.19 16.07 -0.32
CA LYS A 1118 -1.36 14.87 -0.40
C LYS A 1118 0.07 15.17 0.04
N LEU A 1119 0.65 16.26 -0.45
CA LEU A 1119 2.01 16.70 -0.10
C LEU A 1119 2.16 16.92 1.41
N LEU A 1120 1.25 17.69 2.01
CA LEU A 1120 1.31 18.05 3.43
C LEU A 1120 0.85 16.93 4.38
N LEU A 1121 0.35 15.80 3.87
CA LEU A 1121 0.14 14.56 4.64
C LEU A 1121 1.38 13.64 4.67
N CYS A 1122 2.45 14.01 3.96
CA CYS A 1122 3.76 13.34 4.00
C CYS A 1122 4.80 14.10 4.86
N GLU A 1123 4.39 15.20 5.51
CA GLU A 1123 5.11 15.95 6.56
C GLU A 1123 4.51 15.69 7.95
#